data_AF-D6AUV6-F1
#
_entry.id   AF-D6AUV6-F1
#
_cell.length_a   1.000
_cell.length_b   1.000
_cell.length_c   1.000
_cell.angle_alpha   90.00
_cell.angle_beta   90.00
_cell.angle_gamma   90.00
#
_symmetry.space_group_name_H-M   'P 1'
#
loop_
_entity.id
_entity.type
_entity.pdbx_description
1 polymer ?
#
loop_
_entity_poly.entity_id
_entity_poly.type
_entity_poly.pdbx_seq_one_letter_code
_entity_poly.pdbx_strand_id
1 'polypeptide(L)'
;MRGADGIVHRRAHNPEKNTWSAWESTGGKAAGDPVTARNLNKRTVVFVRRDSGRLWYQRQQADGAWSEWSDLGTPPGTTAAGVPAVVANDNTYSSPAPNDDGVVRGNTDGRLELFVRGADNQIWHRVQKAPNGTSWSGWEALPGEWAGNPTAAVSGNGRISVFARKSDGRLRVTAQKAPGTPDDPLPENNWAPWQQIGTGHTGNVSVALNNRKKGTFLQVFGNRGGDGLWTVTQSEPGTAKNPTGTWATDSAQRIGPATPGRPVVIAHSDGRLVVHGINADGYVAYRTQTSASTQTAPNGIWAAGWKPLGDQKADSVAVRSAPHGTTTAFDVFAIGKGTATLHQRSRLSAGTGDGSREDVWLDWADLSPVGDGPCSGPGSLECLNIESAGLGQVLSLENSLKPDSNVTRDPQRNQPGQKWALKKTDDPRGAVTIVNRTKDRCLDEDDDLVSPYHLVIAPCDPEREEQMWYIEPVLPKGSDAGKDTASTFRLRHRADPDSCLTALAEDAWPHTARMVELIDCDTDAENDHNTWRFGNKTLIPGETAATAPGVLDIVLQQAALRCADDPEANTCEFVALDTPKAYQAAGGCVAGQVLYNQSPDRDAQYYISWAHTSGTQFSFGRTVGVSIEFLSSEFSLNFSWLQEDTKTEQVQVPVPPKQFGWVELSPVLRETIGYWRITLDGHKWTVPGHNVSYAKSGTDGVKTYLVPRTSDTPPQSEHCD
;
A
#
# COMPACT_ATOMS: atom_id res chain seq x y z
N MET A 1 -7.92 12.32 7.95
CA MET A 1 -8.15 12.13 9.39
C MET A 1 -8.94 13.29 9.95
N ARG A 2 -9.65 13.12 11.07
CA ARG A 2 -10.32 14.21 11.79
C ARG A 2 -9.47 14.62 12.99
N GLY A 3 -9.11 15.89 13.09
CA GLY A 3 -8.39 16.48 14.22
C GLY A 3 -9.28 16.64 15.45
N ALA A 4 -8.67 16.89 16.61
CA ALA A 4 -9.37 17.12 17.87
C ALA A 4 -10.25 18.39 17.85
N ASP A 5 -9.91 19.35 16.99
CA ASP A 5 -10.68 20.56 16.67
C ASP A 5 -11.91 20.28 15.76
N GLY A 6 -12.06 19.04 15.32
CA GLY A 6 -13.09 18.58 14.39
C GLY A 6 -12.74 18.85 12.92
N ILE A 7 -11.64 19.53 12.61
CA ILE A 7 -11.23 19.81 11.23
C ILE A 7 -10.74 18.52 10.57
N VAL A 8 -11.05 18.34 9.30
CA VAL A 8 -10.48 17.23 8.54
C VAL A 8 -9.11 17.65 7.99
N HIS A 9 -8.12 16.80 8.22
CA HIS A 9 -6.77 16.94 7.72
C HIS A 9 -6.44 15.78 6.77
N ARG A 10 -5.66 16.06 5.74
CA ARG A 10 -5.18 15.07 4.79
C ARG A 10 -3.68 15.22 4.56
N ARG A 11 -3.11 14.19 3.97
CA ARG A 11 -1.75 14.15 3.46
C ARG A 11 -1.61 12.99 2.48
N ALA A 12 -0.60 13.04 1.64
CA ALA A 12 -0.30 12.01 0.65
C ALA A 12 1.11 11.45 0.87
N HIS A 13 1.31 10.18 0.51
CA HIS A 13 2.62 9.56 0.45
C HIS A 13 3.15 9.65 -0.98
N ASN A 14 4.37 10.14 -1.14
CA ASN A 14 5.12 10.07 -2.38
C ASN A 14 5.97 8.79 -2.35
N PRO A 15 5.65 7.78 -3.17
CA PRO A 15 6.36 6.50 -3.15
C PRO A 15 7.79 6.59 -3.69
N GLU A 16 8.09 7.49 -4.63
CA GLU A 16 9.44 7.64 -5.22
C GLU A 16 10.45 8.18 -4.20
N LYS A 17 10.02 9.18 -3.43
CA LYS A 17 10.84 9.82 -2.40
C LYS A 17 10.70 9.14 -1.03
N ASN A 18 9.78 8.18 -0.92
CA ASN A 18 9.32 7.59 0.34
C ASN A 18 9.04 8.65 1.44
N THR A 19 8.43 9.77 1.04
CA THR A 19 8.11 10.89 1.96
C THR A 19 6.61 11.10 2.05
N TRP A 20 6.16 11.69 3.16
CA TRP A 20 4.78 12.09 3.32
C TRP A 20 4.66 13.61 3.22
N SER A 21 3.66 14.11 2.49
CA SER A 21 3.35 15.54 2.44
C SER A 21 2.94 16.06 3.81
N ALA A 22 3.07 17.37 4.05
CA ALA A 22 2.55 18.01 5.25
C ALA A 22 1.06 17.73 5.46
N TRP A 23 0.62 17.84 6.70
CA TRP A 23 -0.79 17.85 7.03
C TRP A 23 -1.46 19.11 6.46
N GLU A 24 -2.34 18.90 5.49
CA GLU A 24 -3.18 19.95 4.96
C GLU A 24 -4.53 19.94 5.68
N SER A 25 -4.96 21.09 6.19
CA SER A 25 -6.37 21.26 6.53
C SER A 25 -7.17 21.21 5.24
N THR A 26 -8.21 20.37 5.22
CA THR A 26 -9.18 20.40 4.13
C THR A 26 -10.22 21.50 4.33
N GLY A 27 -10.15 22.26 5.43
CA GLY A 27 -11.21 23.15 5.92
C GLY A 27 -12.44 22.37 6.43
N GLY A 28 -13.36 23.08 7.09
CA GLY A 28 -14.64 22.54 7.56
C GLY A 28 -14.54 21.57 8.76
N LYS A 29 -15.53 21.63 9.67
CA LYS A 29 -15.62 20.73 10.82
C LYS A 29 -16.48 19.51 10.52
N ALA A 30 -15.94 18.32 10.76
CA ALA A 30 -16.65 17.05 10.80
C ALA A 30 -17.10 16.72 12.23
N ALA A 31 -18.23 16.03 12.34
CA ALA A 31 -18.86 15.55 13.57
C ALA A 31 -18.71 14.03 13.77
N GLY A 32 -17.85 13.40 12.97
CA GLY A 32 -17.62 11.96 12.94
C GLY A 32 -16.56 11.61 11.90
N ASP A 33 -16.33 10.32 11.70
CA ASP A 33 -15.27 9.85 10.82
C ASP A 33 -15.50 10.29 9.36
N PRO A 34 -14.50 10.90 8.70
CA PRO A 34 -14.55 11.13 7.27
C PRO A 34 -14.50 9.79 6.54
N VAL A 35 -15.23 9.68 5.42
CA VAL A 35 -15.14 8.50 4.55
C VAL A 35 -14.67 8.89 3.17
N THR A 36 -13.88 8.03 2.55
CA THR A 36 -13.29 8.30 1.24
C THR A 36 -13.78 7.28 0.22
N ALA A 37 -14.02 7.75 -0.99
CA ALA A 37 -14.22 6.91 -2.16
C ALA A 37 -13.27 7.36 -3.26
N ARG A 38 -13.08 6.50 -4.26
CA ARG A 38 -12.37 6.84 -5.48
C ARG A 38 -13.38 6.86 -6.61
N ASN A 39 -13.39 7.95 -7.37
CA ASN A 39 -14.13 8.02 -8.63
C ASN A 39 -13.48 7.09 -9.66
N LEU A 40 -14.21 6.74 -10.73
CA LEU A 40 -13.70 5.90 -11.81
C LEU A 40 -12.39 6.45 -12.43
N ASN A 41 -12.24 7.77 -12.50
CA ASN A 41 -11.02 8.44 -12.96
C ASN A 41 -9.87 8.45 -11.92
N LYS A 42 -9.93 7.57 -10.92
CA LYS A 42 -8.96 7.42 -9.84
C LYS A 42 -8.85 8.60 -8.87
N ARG A 43 -9.64 9.67 -9.03
CA ARG A 43 -9.60 10.84 -8.14
C ARG A 43 -10.34 10.57 -6.85
N THR A 44 -9.77 11.03 -5.75
CA THR A 44 -10.34 10.81 -4.41
C THR A 44 -11.48 11.77 -4.13
N VAL A 45 -12.53 11.27 -3.48
CA VAL A 45 -13.64 12.05 -2.92
C VAL A 45 -13.72 11.77 -1.43
N VAL A 46 -13.82 12.82 -0.63
CA VAL A 46 -13.96 12.77 0.83
C VAL A 46 -15.37 13.22 1.19
N PHE A 47 -16.08 12.45 2.01
CA PHE A 47 -17.39 12.77 2.55
C PHE A 47 -17.31 12.92 4.06
N VAL A 48 -18.04 13.90 4.59
CA VAL A 48 -18.12 14.17 6.04
C VAL A 48 -19.55 14.47 6.44
N ARG A 49 -19.87 14.09 7.68
CA ARG A 49 -21.05 14.59 8.40
C ARG A 49 -20.62 15.78 9.25
N ARG A 50 -21.32 16.91 9.18
CA ARG A 50 -21.10 18.07 10.07
C ARG A 50 -22.02 18.02 11.30
N ASP A 51 -21.79 18.87 12.29
CA ASP A 51 -22.54 18.85 13.57
C ASP A 51 -24.04 19.09 13.36
N SER A 52 -24.41 19.84 12.33
CA SER A 52 -25.80 20.05 11.90
C SER A 52 -26.47 18.79 11.32
N GLY A 53 -25.73 17.68 11.20
CA GLY A 53 -26.17 16.47 10.51
C GLY A 53 -26.31 16.61 8.99
N ARG A 54 -25.79 17.69 8.40
CA ARG A 54 -25.63 17.84 6.94
C ARG A 54 -24.43 17.04 6.46
N LEU A 55 -24.56 16.42 5.30
CA LEU A 55 -23.47 15.74 4.62
C LEU A 55 -22.81 16.68 3.63
N TRP A 56 -21.50 16.63 3.57
CA TRP A 56 -20.68 17.45 2.68
C TRP A 56 -19.64 16.58 2.01
N TYR A 57 -19.20 16.99 0.81
CA TYR A 57 -18.12 16.31 0.12
C TYR A 57 -17.12 17.29 -0.49
N GLN A 58 -15.89 16.81 -0.64
CA GLN A 58 -14.80 17.48 -1.35
C GLN A 58 -14.19 16.47 -2.33
N ARG A 59 -13.75 16.92 -3.50
CA ARG A 59 -13.14 16.03 -4.51
C ARG A 59 -11.80 16.56 -5.00
N GLN A 60 -10.92 15.64 -5.33
CA GLN A 60 -9.67 15.93 -6.03
C GLN A 60 -9.96 16.26 -7.51
N GLN A 61 -9.25 17.25 -8.02
CA GLN A 61 -9.35 17.79 -9.39
C GLN A 61 -8.23 17.23 -10.27
N ALA A 62 -8.24 17.59 -11.56
CA ALA A 62 -7.31 17.06 -12.56
C ALA A 62 -5.86 17.48 -12.32
N ASP A 63 -5.67 18.69 -11.81
CA ASP A 63 -4.40 19.30 -11.42
C ASP A 63 -3.90 18.83 -10.04
N GLY A 64 -4.60 17.88 -9.40
CA GLY A 64 -4.31 17.43 -8.05
C GLY A 64 -4.83 18.35 -6.94
N ALA A 65 -5.32 19.56 -7.26
CA ALA A 65 -5.96 20.44 -6.30
C ALA A 65 -7.30 19.86 -5.82
N TRP A 66 -7.87 20.44 -4.76
CA TRP A 66 -9.14 19.99 -4.22
C TRP A 66 -10.22 21.04 -4.42
N SER A 67 -11.46 20.59 -4.63
CA SER A 67 -12.60 21.49 -4.73
C SER A 67 -12.88 22.18 -3.40
N GLU A 68 -13.70 23.24 -3.40
CA GLU A 68 -14.38 23.66 -2.19
C GLU A 68 -15.32 22.56 -1.65
N TRP A 69 -15.65 22.64 -0.36
CA TRP A 69 -16.67 21.76 0.23
C TRP A 69 -18.03 22.03 -0.40
N SER A 70 -18.67 20.98 -0.90
CA SER A 70 -20.00 21.01 -1.50
C SER A 70 -21.03 20.37 -0.56
N ASP A 71 -22.17 21.04 -0.36
CA ASP A 71 -23.26 20.57 0.50
C ASP A 71 -24.09 19.49 -0.21
N LEU A 72 -24.25 18.33 0.41
CA LEU A 72 -25.19 17.27 0.00
C LEU A 72 -26.53 17.36 0.72
N GLY A 73 -26.69 18.33 1.62
CA GLY A 73 -27.89 18.55 2.41
C GLY A 73 -28.12 17.46 3.46
N THR A 74 -29.39 17.26 3.79
CA THR A 74 -29.87 16.19 4.67
C THR A 74 -30.91 15.35 3.95
N PRO A 75 -31.13 14.10 4.40
CA PRO A 75 -32.30 13.37 3.95
C PRO A 75 -33.60 14.10 4.38
N PRO A 76 -34.68 13.99 3.59
CA PRO A 76 -35.96 14.66 3.86
C PRO A 76 -36.50 14.37 5.26
N GLY A 77 -36.86 15.41 6.01
CA GLY A 77 -37.49 15.28 7.33
C GLY A 77 -36.58 14.79 8.45
N THR A 78 -35.27 14.65 8.22
CA THR A 78 -34.32 14.12 9.21
C THR A 78 -32.93 14.72 9.01
N THR A 79 -31.97 14.31 9.84
CA THR A 79 -30.55 14.66 9.73
C THR A 79 -29.71 13.39 9.67
N ALA A 80 -28.53 13.43 9.05
CA ALA A 80 -27.60 12.31 9.15
C ALA A 80 -27.12 12.13 10.61
N ALA A 81 -27.18 10.89 11.10
CA ALA A 81 -26.80 10.53 12.47
C ALA A 81 -25.61 9.54 12.53
N GLY A 82 -25.39 8.76 11.48
CA GLY A 82 -24.33 7.75 11.41
C GLY A 82 -23.09 8.18 10.61
N VAL A 83 -22.06 7.34 10.64
CA VAL A 83 -20.96 7.40 9.67
C VAL A 83 -21.51 6.90 8.32
N PRO A 84 -21.38 7.68 7.23
CA PRO A 84 -21.84 7.25 5.92
C PRO A 84 -21.02 6.06 5.40
N ALA A 85 -21.62 5.25 4.54
CA ALA A 85 -20.93 4.28 3.70
C ALA A 85 -20.97 4.77 2.26
N VAL A 86 -19.84 4.75 1.57
CA VAL A 86 -19.77 5.09 0.15
C VAL A 86 -19.19 3.91 -0.61
N VAL A 87 -19.76 3.63 -1.77
CA VAL A 87 -19.30 2.58 -2.67
C VAL A 87 -19.15 3.17 -4.06
N ALA A 88 -18.04 2.86 -4.71
CA ALA A 88 -17.88 3.14 -6.14
C ALA A 88 -18.52 2.01 -6.91
N ASN A 89 -19.27 2.38 -7.93
CA ASN A 89 -19.85 1.45 -8.88
C ASN A 89 -18.86 1.09 -10.01
N ASP A 90 -17.61 0.89 -9.61
CA ASP A 90 -16.56 0.36 -10.44
C ASP A 90 -16.16 -0.99 -9.84
N ASN A 91 -15.91 -1.95 -10.73
CA ASN A 91 -15.52 -3.29 -10.31
C ASN A 91 -14.00 -3.44 -10.28
N THR A 92 -13.27 -2.40 -9.85
CA THR A 92 -11.80 -2.41 -9.86
C THR A 92 -11.19 -3.34 -8.80
N TYR A 93 -12.01 -3.96 -7.96
CA TYR A 93 -11.60 -5.05 -7.08
C TYR A 93 -12.46 -6.29 -7.34
N SER A 94 -11.99 -7.09 -8.30
CA SER A 94 -12.27 -8.52 -8.44
C SER A 94 -13.73 -8.97 -8.67
N SER A 95 -14.01 -9.40 -9.91
CA SER A 95 -15.07 -10.38 -10.15
C SER A 95 -14.57 -11.51 -11.06
N PRO A 96 -14.50 -12.76 -10.58
CA PRO A 96 -14.26 -13.90 -11.44
C PRO A 96 -15.50 -14.26 -12.27
N ALA A 97 -15.27 -14.41 -13.58
CA ALA A 97 -16.06 -15.08 -14.62
C ALA A 97 -17.42 -14.51 -15.08
N PRO A 98 -17.51 -14.02 -16.34
CA PRO A 98 -18.59 -14.36 -17.27
C PRO A 98 -18.43 -15.81 -17.79
N ASN A 99 -19.54 -16.50 -18.01
CA ASN A 99 -19.61 -17.78 -18.73
C ASN A 99 -19.42 -17.60 -20.25
N ASP A 100 -19.20 -18.71 -20.97
CA ASP A 100 -18.76 -18.81 -22.37
C ASP A 100 -19.68 -18.15 -23.43
N ASP A 101 -20.77 -17.51 -23.01
CA ASP A 101 -21.71 -16.77 -23.86
C ASP A 101 -21.42 -15.26 -23.94
N GLY A 102 -20.28 -14.79 -23.41
CA GLY A 102 -19.76 -13.46 -23.72
C GLY A 102 -20.57 -12.26 -23.20
N VAL A 103 -21.38 -12.43 -22.15
CA VAL A 103 -22.11 -11.31 -21.52
C VAL A 103 -21.59 -11.04 -20.10
N VAL A 104 -20.89 -9.92 -19.94
CA VAL A 104 -20.70 -9.24 -18.64
C VAL A 104 -21.82 -8.21 -18.49
N ARG A 105 -22.74 -8.40 -17.55
CA ARG A 105 -23.60 -7.33 -17.04
C ARG A 105 -23.61 -7.37 -15.52
N GLY A 106 -22.58 -6.75 -14.95
CA GLY A 106 -22.56 -6.29 -13.58
C GLY A 106 -22.23 -4.80 -13.56
N ASN A 107 -22.81 -4.07 -12.63
CA ASN A 107 -22.78 -2.62 -12.51
C ASN A 107 -21.41 -1.98 -12.78
N THR A 108 -21.32 -1.23 -13.87
CA THR A 108 -20.07 -0.70 -14.46
C THR A 108 -20.16 0.80 -14.78
N ASP A 109 -21.20 1.48 -14.29
CA ASP A 109 -21.43 2.87 -14.67
C ASP A 109 -20.49 3.86 -13.96
N GLY A 110 -19.67 3.42 -12.99
CA GLY A 110 -18.64 4.23 -12.33
C GLY A 110 -19.16 5.34 -11.42
N ARG A 111 -20.46 5.37 -11.12
CA ARG A 111 -21.08 6.34 -10.20
C ARG A 111 -20.78 5.98 -8.74
N LEU A 112 -20.54 6.99 -7.91
CA LEU A 112 -20.51 6.81 -6.47
C LEU A 112 -21.94 6.74 -5.92
N GLU A 113 -22.18 5.83 -4.98
CA GLU A 113 -23.42 5.77 -4.22
C GLU A 113 -23.13 5.88 -2.72
N LEU A 114 -23.86 6.78 -2.06
CA LEU A 114 -23.69 7.14 -0.66
C LEU A 114 -24.89 6.65 0.15
N PHE A 115 -24.63 5.97 1.27
CA PHE A 115 -25.63 5.47 2.22
C PHE A 115 -25.36 6.08 3.59
N VAL A 116 -26.41 6.46 4.32
CA VAL A 116 -26.29 7.02 5.67
C VAL A 116 -27.48 6.65 6.53
N ARG A 117 -27.27 6.47 7.83
CA ARG A 117 -28.38 6.37 8.78
C ARG A 117 -28.86 7.76 9.19
N GLY A 118 -30.15 8.04 9.04
CA GLY A 118 -30.80 9.24 9.54
C GLY A 118 -31.11 9.17 11.04
N ALA A 119 -31.42 10.32 11.66
CA ALA A 119 -31.83 10.41 13.06
C ALA A 119 -33.19 9.75 13.33
N ASP A 120 -33.99 9.57 12.28
CA ASP A 120 -35.22 8.78 12.20
C ASP A 120 -34.96 7.27 12.12
N ASN A 121 -33.70 6.83 12.24
CA ASN A 121 -33.27 5.43 12.18
C ASN A 121 -33.53 4.73 10.84
N GLN A 122 -33.89 5.45 9.78
CA GLN A 122 -33.91 4.91 8.42
C GLN A 122 -32.52 4.97 7.79
N ILE A 123 -32.26 4.10 6.81
CA ILE A 123 -31.10 4.26 5.93
C ILE A 123 -31.55 5.06 4.72
N TRP A 124 -30.81 6.09 4.40
CA TRP A 124 -31.01 6.95 3.26
C TRP A 124 -29.86 6.79 2.29
N HIS A 125 -30.13 6.91 1.00
CA HIS A 125 -29.11 6.86 -0.02
C HIS A 125 -29.32 7.87 -1.13
N ARG A 126 -28.24 8.16 -1.85
CA ARG A 126 -28.25 8.94 -3.09
C ARG A 126 -27.06 8.54 -3.94
N VAL A 127 -27.20 8.71 -5.26
CA VAL A 127 -26.20 8.29 -6.25
C VAL A 127 -25.77 9.48 -7.09
N GLN A 128 -24.52 9.48 -7.58
CA GLN A 128 -24.14 10.43 -8.63
C GLN A 128 -25.05 10.23 -9.85
N LYS A 129 -25.34 11.30 -10.60
CA LYS A 129 -26.13 11.19 -11.85
C LYS A 129 -25.30 10.68 -13.03
N ALA A 130 -23.98 10.86 -12.97
CA ALA A 130 -23.02 10.39 -13.96
C ALA A 130 -21.69 10.05 -13.28
N PRO A 131 -20.90 9.09 -13.83
CA PRO A 131 -19.57 8.78 -13.31
C PRO A 131 -18.69 10.03 -13.21
N ASN A 132 -17.89 10.12 -12.16
CA ASN A 132 -17.01 11.26 -11.86
C ASN A 132 -17.76 12.61 -11.70
N GLY A 133 -19.10 12.59 -11.70
CA GLY A 133 -19.95 13.77 -11.76
C GLY A 133 -20.08 14.51 -10.42
N THR A 134 -20.56 15.74 -10.52
CA THR A 134 -20.79 16.65 -9.38
C THR A 134 -22.27 16.72 -8.97
N SER A 135 -23.15 16.31 -9.88
CA SER A 135 -24.59 16.21 -9.68
C SER A 135 -24.97 14.87 -9.07
N TRP A 136 -25.89 14.92 -8.12
CA TRP A 136 -26.38 13.75 -7.37
C TRP A 136 -27.90 13.68 -7.46
N SER A 137 -28.47 12.47 -7.36
CA SER A 137 -29.91 12.23 -7.26
C SER A 137 -30.51 12.87 -6.01
N GLY A 138 -31.84 12.85 -5.91
CA GLY A 138 -32.54 13.06 -4.64
C GLY A 138 -32.14 12.02 -3.58
N TRP A 139 -32.52 12.30 -2.32
CA TRP A 139 -32.39 11.35 -1.23
C TRP A 139 -33.56 10.38 -1.24
N GLU A 140 -33.27 9.09 -1.16
CA GLU A 140 -34.25 8.02 -1.12
C GLU A 140 -34.04 7.13 0.11
N ALA A 141 -35.12 6.59 0.66
CA ALA A 141 -35.08 5.77 1.87
C ALA A 141 -35.03 4.28 1.52
N LEU A 142 -34.15 3.54 2.20
CA LEU A 142 -34.22 2.10 2.37
C LEU A 142 -35.01 1.81 3.66
N PRO A 143 -36.30 1.44 3.54
CA PRO A 143 -37.21 1.41 4.68
C PRO A 143 -36.74 0.43 5.76
N GLY A 144 -36.95 0.82 7.01
CA GLY A 144 -36.64 0.02 8.20
C GLY A 144 -36.20 0.87 9.39
N GLU A 145 -36.10 0.23 10.54
CA GLU A 145 -35.57 0.84 11.77
C GLU A 145 -34.22 0.22 12.11
N TRP A 146 -33.19 1.06 12.09
CA TRP A 146 -31.78 0.67 12.17
C TRP A 146 -31.09 1.32 13.34
N ALA A 147 -30.23 0.56 14.03
CA ALA A 147 -29.40 1.05 15.12
C ALA A 147 -27.93 1.20 14.71
N GLY A 148 -27.45 0.41 13.74
CA GLY A 148 -26.08 0.48 13.22
C GLY A 148 -25.95 1.39 12.00
N ASN A 149 -24.73 1.85 11.73
CA ASN A 149 -24.40 2.52 10.48
C ASN A 149 -24.46 1.51 9.32
N PRO A 150 -24.86 1.93 8.11
CA PRO A 150 -24.84 1.05 6.96
C PRO A 150 -23.40 0.64 6.62
N THR A 151 -23.24 -0.53 6.02
CA THR A 151 -22.03 -0.92 5.31
C THR A 151 -22.43 -1.38 3.92
N ALA A 152 -21.75 -0.89 2.89
CA ALA A 152 -22.06 -1.22 1.50
C ALA A 152 -20.87 -1.92 0.85
N ALA A 153 -21.13 -2.87 -0.03
CA ALA A 153 -20.12 -3.56 -0.84
C ALA A 153 -20.71 -3.94 -2.20
N VAL A 154 -19.88 -3.95 -3.24
CA VAL A 154 -20.26 -4.47 -4.55
C VAL A 154 -20.13 -6.00 -4.52
N SER A 155 -21.21 -6.70 -4.87
CA SER A 155 -21.25 -8.16 -4.97
C SER A 155 -21.02 -8.63 -6.41
N GLY A 156 -20.80 -9.93 -6.62
CA GLY A 156 -20.63 -10.51 -7.96
C GLY A 156 -21.76 -10.11 -8.91
N ASN A 157 -21.40 -9.75 -10.15
CA ASN A 157 -22.24 -9.07 -11.13
C ASN A 157 -22.65 -7.63 -10.72
N GLY A 158 -21.78 -6.92 -10.00
CA GLY A 158 -21.79 -5.48 -9.74
C GLY A 158 -22.94 -4.92 -8.88
N ARG A 159 -23.85 -5.73 -8.36
CA ARG A 159 -24.94 -5.22 -7.50
C ARG A 159 -24.38 -4.72 -6.17
N ILE A 160 -24.82 -3.54 -5.74
CA ILE A 160 -24.52 -3.04 -4.40
C ILE A 160 -25.37 -3.80 -3.38
N SER A 161 -24.71 -4.34 -2.36
CA SER A 161 -25.33 -4.93 -1.17
C SER A 161 -25.12 -4.00 0.02
N VAL A 162 -26.17 -3.78 0.81
CA VAL A 162 -26.16 -2.91 2.00
C VAL A 162 -26.51 -3.73 3.23
N PHE A 163 -25.70 -3.60 4.27
CA PHE A 163 -25.79 -4.30 5.53
C PHE A 163 -26.09 -3.34 6.66
N ALA A 164 -26.98 -3.73 7.55
CA ALA A 164 -27.35 -2.90 8.70
C ALA A 164 -27.84 -3.73 9.89
N ARG A 165 -27.63 -3.17 11.09
CA ARG A 165 -27.97 -3.80 12.36
C ARG A 165 -29.22 -3.15 12.97
N LYS A 166 -30.14 -3.97 13.47
CA LYS A 166 -31.28 -3.54 14.30
C LYS A 166 -30.89 -3.39 15.78
N SER A 167 -31.71 -2.67 16.55
CA SER A 167 -31.49 -2.46 18.00
C SER A 167 -31.41 -3.77 18.78
N ASP A 168 -32.18 -4.79 18.38
CA ASP A 168 -32.18 -6.14 18.93
C ASP A 168 -30.98 -7.03 18.50
N GLY A 169 -30.01 -6.46 17.79
CA GLY A 169 -28.80 -7.17 17.35
C GLY A 169 -28.98 -8.06 16.13
N ARG A 170 -30.15 -8.07 15.47
CA ARG A 170 -30.28 -8.71 14.15
C ARG A 170 -29.49 -7.95 13.09
N LEU A 171 -28.67 -8.69 12.34
CA LEU A 171 -27.96 -8.19 11.16
C LEU A 171 -28.76 -8.55 9.90
N ARG A 172 -28.98 -7.56 9.05
CA ARG A 172 -29.71 -7.72 7.78
C ARG A 172 -28.92 -7.21 6.59
N VAL A 173 -29.26 -7.74 5.42
CA VAL A 173 -28.74 -7.34 4.11
C VAL A 173 -29.89 -7.07 3.13
N THR A 174 -29.73 -6.04 2.30
CA THR A 174 -30.48 -5.84 1.06
C THR A 174 -29.49 -5.70 -0.08
N ALA A 175 -29.95 -5.83 -1.33
CA ALA A 175 -29.13 -5.62 -2.51
C ALA A 175 -29.97 -5.03 -3.65
N GLN A 176 -29.31 -4.29 -4.54
CA GLN A 176 -29.92 -3.81 -5.77
C GLN A 176 -30.45 -4.99 -6.60
N LYS A 177 -31.69 -4.91 -7.07
CA LYS A 177 -32.26 -5.91 -7.99
C LYS A 177 -31.60 -5.82 -9.36
N ALA A 178 -31.43 -4.59 -9.85
CA ALA A 178 -30.75 -4.27 -11.08
C ALA A 178 -29.49 -3.43 -10.78
N PRO A 179 -28.33 -3.82 -11.32
CA PRO A 179 -27.15 -2.97 -11.26
C PRO A 179 -27.35 -1.71 -12.13
N GLY A 180 -27.01 -0.54 -11.60
CA GLY A 180 -26.71 0.65 -12.43
C GLY A 180 -27.92 1.39 -12.95
N THR A 181 -29.06 1.22 -12.29
CA THR A 181 -30.32 1.86 -12.67
C THR A 181 -30.12 3.36 -12.90
N PRO A 182 -30.28 3.85 -14.15
CA PRO A 182 -29.93 5.23 -14.51
C PRO A 182 -31.04 6.23 -14.16
N ASP A 183 -32.23 5.75 -13.77
CA ASP A 183 -33.39 6.57 -13.47
C ASP A 183 -33.17 7.50 -12.27
N ASP A 184 -33.79 8.69 -12.34
CA ASP A 184 -33.84 9.68 -11.26
C ASP A 184 -35.24 10.33 -11.26
N PRO A 185 -36.14 9.98 -10.32
CA PRO A 185 -35.90 9.12 -9.15
C PRO A 185 -35.69 7.65 -9.51
N LEU A 186 -35.05 6.88 -8.64
CA LEU A 186 -34.92 5.44 -8.85
C LEU A 186 -36.30 4.75 -8.76
N PRO A 187 -36.49 3.59 -9.41
CA PRO A 187 -37.72 2.83 -9.31
C PRO A 187 -37.99 2.41 -7.86
N GLU A 188 -39.24 2.54 -7.39
CA GLU A 188 -39.62 2.18 -6.01
C GLU A 188 -39.22 0.74 -5.60
N ASN A 189 -39.11 -0.16 -6.59
CA ASN A 189 -38.75 -1.56 -6.39
C ASN A 189 -37.28 -1.88 -6.69
N ASN A 190 -36.38 -0.89 -6.76
CA ASN A 190 -34.97 -1.05 -7.13
C ASN A 190 -34.17 -1.97 -6.16
N TRP A 191 -34.62 -2.10 -4.91
CA TRP A 191 -33.96 -2.88 -3.86
C TRP A 191 -34.73 -4.15 -3.49
N ALA A 192 -34.00 -5.21 -3.13
CA ALA A 192 -34.58 -6.43 -2.57
C ALA A 192 -35.10 -6.21 -1.14
N PRO A 193 -36.08 -7.00 -0.66
CA PRO A 193 -36.47 -7.00 0.74
C PRO A 193 -35.28 -7.34 1.66
N TRP A 194 -35.27 -6.77 2.86
CA TRP A 194 -34.21 -7.02 3.85
C TRP A 194 -34.21 -8.46 4.38
N GLN A 195 -33.16 -9.21 4.04
CA GLN A 195 -32.90 -10.56 4.52
C GLN A 195 -32.10 -10.53 5.83
N GLN A 196 -32.47 -11.36 6.81
CA GLN A 196 -31.68 -11.54 8.03
C GLN A 196 -30.53 -12.54 7.80
N ILE A 197 -29.32 -12.20 8.27
CA ILE A 197 -28.12 -13.04 8.10
C ILE A 197 -27.35 -13.27 9.41
N GLY A 198 -27.82 -12.74 10.54
CA GLY A 198 -27.20 -12.94 11.84
C GLY A 198 -28.01 -12.35 12.99
N THR A 199 -27.64 -12.73 14.21
CA THR A 199 -28.26 -12.27 15.47
C THR A 199 -27.18 -11.94 16.50
N GLY A 200 -27.57 -11.26 17.58
CA GLY A 200 -26.69 -10.95 18.71
C GLY A 200 -25.57 -9.96 18.41
N HIS A 201 -25.60 -9.25 17.28
CA HIS A 201 -24.58 -8.28 16.93
C HIS A 201 -24.65 -7.04 17.85
N THR A 202 -23.49 -6.54 18.27
CA THR A 202 -23.37 -5.41 19.20
C THR A 202 -22.86 -4.13 18.55
N GLY A 203 -22.19 -4.23 17.40
CA GLY A 203 -21.58 -3.11 16.69
C GLY A 203 -21.82 -3.12 15.18
N ASN A 204 -21.21 -2.15 14.49
CA ASN A 204 -21.19 -2.10 13.03
C ASN A 204 -20.36 -3.26 12.46
N VAL A 205 -20.67 -3.66 11.22
CA VAL A 205 -20.00 -4.78 10.55
C VAL A 205 -19.02 -4.30 9.49
N SER A 206 -18.09 -5.16 9.10
CA SER A 206 -17.27 -5.00 7.91
C SER A 206 -17.56 -6.09 6.90
N VAL A 207 -17.34 -5.79 5.62
CA VAL A 207 -17.57 -6.72 4.52
C VAL A 207 -16.28 -6.83 3.74
N ALA A 208 -15.86 -8.06 3.46
CA ALA A 208 -14.76 -8.38 2.58
C ALA A 208 -15.26 -9.15 1.36
N LEU A 209 -14.53 -9.01 0.26
CA LEU A 209 -14.78 -9.74 -0.98
C LEU A 209 -13.97 -11.04 -0.95
N ASN A 210 -14.61 -12.15 -1.29
CA ASN A 210 -13.98 -13.45 -1.52
C ASN A 210 -14.23 -13.87 -2.95
N ASN A 211 -13.16 -14.07 -3.71
CA ASN A 211 -13.26 -14.55 -5.07
C ASN A 211 -13.19 -16.06 -5.09
N ARG A 212 -14.25 -16.71 -5.56
CA ARG A 212 -14.27 -18.16 -5.81
C ARG A 212 -14.57 -18.40 -7.29
N LYS A 213 -14.39 -19.64 -7.77
CA LYS A 213 -14.62 -20.01 -9.19
C LYS A 213 -15.99 -19.56 -9.75
N LYS A 214 -17.03 -19.47 -8.90
CA LYS A 214 -18.40 -19.10 -9.28
C LYS A 214 -18.69 -17.58 -9.21
N GLY A 215 -17.76 -16.73 -8.79
CA GLY A 215 -18.00 -15.29 -8.66
C GLY A 215 -17.40 -14.67 -7.39
N THR A 216 -17.71 -13.39 -7.17
CA THR A 216 -17.38 -12.66 -5.94
C THR A 216 -18.45 -12.90 -4.89
N PHE A 217 -18.01 -13.39 -3.74
CA PHE A 217 -18.83 -13.66 -2.56
C PHE A 217 -18.54 -12.62 -1.49
N LEU A 218 -19.57 -12.18 -0.79
CA LEU A 218 -19.44 -11.30 0.35
C LEU A 218 -19.23 -12.11 1.63
N GLN A 219 -18.26 -11.71 2.44
CA GLN A 219 -18.05 -12.21 3.81
C GLN A 219 -18.14 -11.07 4.80
N VAL A 220 -18.98 -11.25 5.82
CA VAL A 220 -19.32 -10.21 6.79
C VAL A 220 -18.71 -10.54 8.14
N PHE A 221 -18.09 -9.54 8.75
CA PHE A 221 -17.42 -9.61 10.03
C PHE A 221 -18.08 -8.66 11.02
N GLY A 222 -18.37 -9.12 12.23
CA GLY A 222 -18.97 -8.26 13.26
C GLY A 222 -18.92 -8.85 14.65
N ASN A 223 -18.82 -7.96 15.65
CA ASN A 223 -18.89 -8.35 17.05
C ASN A 223 -20.30 -8.83 17.41
N ARG A 224 -20.38 -9.92 18.19
CA ARG A 224 -21.60 -10.43 18.81
C ARG A 224 -21.46 -10.45 20.33
N GLY A 225 -22.58 -10.43 21.05
CA GLY A 225 -22.63 -10.54 22.52
C GLY A 225 -21.93 -11.81 23.01
N GLY A 226 -21.28 -11.72 24.17
CA GLY A 226 -20.36 -12.77 24.66
C GLY A 226 -18.93 -12.65 24.10
N ASP A 227 -18.51 -11.42 23.78
CA ASP A 227 -17.14 -11.01 23.38
C ASP A 227 -16.53 -11.81 22.23
N GLY A 228 -17.32 -12.11 21.19
CA GLY A 228 -16.83 -12.77 19.99
C GLY A 228 -16.84 -11.87 18.77
N LEU A 229 -15.75 -11.87 18.00
CA LEU A 229 -15.79 -11.48 16.60
C LEU A 229 -16.27 -12.68 15.77
N TRP A 230 -17.30 -12.48 14.96
CA TRP A 230 -17.90 -13.52 14.12
C TRP A 230 -17.84 -13.18 12.66
N THR A 231 -17.77 -14.22 11.83
CA THR A 231 -17.87 -14.13 10.38
C THR A 231 -18.97 -15.01 9.81
N VAL A 232 -19.59 -14.55 8.72
CA VAL A 232 -20.50 -15.34 7.88
C VAL A 232 -20.28 -14.97 6.42
N THR A 233 -20.23 -15.97 5.54
CA THR A 233 -20.01 -15.78 4.09
C THR A 233 -21.23 -16.21 3.29
N GLN A 234 -21.38 -15.61 2.11
CA GLN A 234 -22.27 -16.15 1.09
C GLN A 234 -21.89 -17.59 0.69
N SER A 235 -22.90 -18.45 0.60
CA SER A 235 -22.80 -19.78 -0.01
C SER A 235 -23.05 -19.72 -1.51
N GLU A 236 -23.87 -18.78 -1.98
CA GLU A 236 -24.09 -18.44 -3.39
C GLU A 236 -24.12 -16.91 -3.55
N PRO A 237 -23.49 -16.35 -4.59
CA PRO A 237 -23.41 -14.90 -4.76
C PRO A 237 -24.77 -14.30 -5.15
N GLY A 238 -24.91 -12.97 -5.06
CA GLY A 238 -26.12 -12.27 -5.47
C GLY A 238 -26.40 -12.44 -6.98
N THR A 239 -27.65 -12.75 -7.34
CA THR A 239 -28.12 -12.90 -8.73
C THR A 239 -29.32 -12.01 -9.01
N ALA A 240 -29.72 -11.81 -10.27
CA ALA A 240 -30.96 -11.08 -10.58
C ALA A 240 -32.22 -11.72 -9.94
N LYS A 241 -32.24 -13.06 -9.83
CA LYS A 241 -33.34 -13.82 -9.20
C LYS A 241 -33.27 -13.79 -7.67
N ASN A 242 -32.07 -13.75 -7.10
CA ASN A 242 -31.83 -13.67 -5.67
C ASN A 242 -30.76 -12.60 -5.37
N PRO A 243 -31.13 -11.30 -5.33
CA PRO A 243 -30.17 -10.21 -5.27
C PRO A 243 -29.23 -10.24 -4.07
N THR A 244 -29.71 -10.67 -2.90
CA THR A 244 -28.91 -10.74 -1.66
C THR A 244 -28.01 -11.96 -1.60
N GLY A 245 -28.13 -12.89 -2.55
CA GLY A 245 -27.45 -14.18 -2.55
C GLY A 245 -27.98 -15.11 -1.46
N THR A 246 -27.26 -16.22 -1.26
CA THR A 246 -27.55 -17.18 -0.18
C THR A 246 -26.43 -17.11 0.83
N TRP A 247 -26.76 -17.13 2.13
CA TRP A 247 -25.80 -16.97 3.21
C TRP A 247 -25.64 -18.26 4.01
N ALA A 248 -24.41 -18.62 4.35
CA ALA A 248 -24.10 -19.80 5.17
C ALA A 248 -24.33 -19.50 6.66
N THR A 249 -25.54 -19.08 7.04
CA THR A 249 -25.87 -18.64 8.41
C THR A 249 -25.66 -19.73 9.46
N ASP A 250 -25.93 -20.99 9.09
CA ASP A 250 -25.74 -22.15 9.95
C ASP A 250 -24.26 -22.51 10.14
N SER A 251 -23.39 -21.98 9.27
CA SER A 251 -21.94 -22.13 9.36
C SER A 251 -21.25 -20.91 9.97
N ALA A 252 -21.98 -19.92 10.50
CA ALA A 252 -21.37 -18.73 11.10
C ALA A 252 -20.28 -19.12 12.11
N GLN A 253 -19.12 -18.47 12.04
CA GLN A 253 -17.92 -18.89 12.77
C GLN A 253 -17.42 -17.78 13.70
N ARG A 254 -17.13 -18.12 14.96
CA ARG A 254 -16.37 -17.25 15.86
C ARG A 254 -14.90 -17.30 15.48
N ILE A 255 -14.32 -16.15 15.16
CA ILE A 255 -12.91 -16.01 14.76
C ILE A 255 -12.08 -15.25 15.78
N GLY A 256 -12.55 -15.18 17.03
CA GLY A 256 -11.76 -14.67 18.16
C GLY A 256 -12.55 -13.80 19.12
N PRO A 257 -11.90 -13.26 20.15
CA PRO A 257 -12.39 -12.15 20.95
C PRO A 257 -12.91 -10.99 20.10
N ALA A 258 -13.95 -10.30 20.58
CA ALA A 258 -14.44 -9.07 19.99
C ALA A 258 -13.35 -7.98 20.04
N THR A 259 -13.30 -7.15 19.01
CA THR A 259 -12.39 -5.99 18.95
C THR A 259 -13.17 -4.72 19.30
N PRO A 260 -12.57 -3.73 19.99
CA PRO A 260 -13.18 -2.41 20.12
C PRO A 260 -13.53 -1.82 18.74
N GLY A 261 -14.73 -1.26 18.61
CA GLY A 261 -15.19 -0.64 17.36
C GLY A 261 -15.55 -1.64 16.25
N ARG A 262 -15.47 -1.17 15.00
CA ARG A 262 -15.75 -1.95 13.79
C ARG A 262 -14.49 -2.76 13.41
N PRO A 263 -14.58 -4.08 13.17
CA PRO A 263 -13.43 -4.87 12.73
C PRO A 263 -12.92 -4.38 11.39
N VAL A 264 -11.60 -4.38 11.15
CA VAL A 264 -11.01 -3.89 9.90
C VAL A 264 -10.50 -5.08 9.10
N VAL A 265 -10.90 -5.23 7.84
CA VAL A 265 -10.61 -6.45 7.06
C VAL A 265 -10.00 -6.09 5.72
N ILE A 266 -8.99 -6.84 5.31
CA ILE A 266 -8.34 -6.74 4.00
C ILE A 266 -8.06 -8.14 3.44
N ALA A 267 -8.05 -8.26 2.11
CA ALA A 267 -7.68 -9.49 1.42
C ALA A 267 -6.22 -9.45 0.96
N HIS A 268 -5.55 -10.60 1.02
CA HIS A 268 -4.28 -10.87 0.34
C HIS A 268 -4.49 -11.08 -1.16
N SER A 269 -3.39 -11.06 -1.93
CA SER A 269 -3.39 -11.47 -3.34
C SER A 269 -3.91 -12.90 -3.57
N ASP A 270 -3.59 -13.82 -2.66
CA ASP A 270 -4.04 -15.22 -2.70
C ASP A 270 -5.52 -15.41 -2.31
N GLY A 271 -6.23 -14.33 -1.95
CA GLY A 271 -7.63 -14.33 -1.54
C GLY A 271 -7.88 -14.70 -0.07
N ARG A 272 -6.83 -14.97 0.73
CA ARG A 272 -6.97 -15.10 2.18
C ARG A 272 -7.26 -13.74 2.80
N LEU A 273 -8.09 -13.74 3.84
CA LEU A 273 -8.47 -12.52 4.55
C LEU A 273 -7.66 -12.35 5.84
N VAL A 274 -7.36 -11.09 6.16
CA VAL A 274 -6.81 -10.67 7.46
C VAL A 274 -7.79 -9.73 8.12
N VAL A 275 -8.09 -9.99 9.38
CA VAL A 275 -8.76 -9.03 10.24
C VAL A 275 -7.73 -8.36 11.14
N HIS A 276 -7.83 -7.04 11.23
CA HIS A 276 -7.11 -6.18 12.14
C HIS A 276 -8.07 -5.60 13.17
N GLY A 277 -7.55 -5.37 14.37
CA GLY A 277 -8.29 -4.77 15.46
C GLY A 277 -7.37 -4.38 16.60
N ILE A 278 -7.99 -4.04 17.72
CA ILE A 278 -7.30 -3.79 18.98
C ILE A 278 -7.67 -4.94 19.92
N ASN A 279 -6.68 -5.57 20.54
CA ASN A 279 -6.92 -6.68 21.48
C ASN A 279 -7.34 -6.14 22.86
N ALA A 280 -7.64 -7.05 23.80
CA ALA A 280 -8.09 -6.70 25.15
C ALA A 280 -7.08 -5.83 25.92
N ASP A 281 -5.78 -6.01 25.66
CA ASP A 281 -4.69 -5.26 26.28
C ASP A 281 -4.44 -3.89 25.61
N GLY A 282 -5.17 -3.58 24.54
CA GLY A 282 -5.11 -2.33 23.79
C GLY A 282 -4.06 -2.29 22.69
N TYR A 283 -3.39 -3.41 22.37
CA TYR A 283 -2.43 -3.49 21.28
C TYR A 283 -3.12 -3.68 19.93
N VAL A 284 -2.55 -3.08 18.89
CA VAL A 284 -2.91 -3.42 17.51
C VAL A 284 -2.61 -4.90 17.30
N ALA A 285 -3.57 -5.64 16.78
CA ALA A 285 -3.45 -7.07 16.56
C ALA A 285 -4.11 -7.46 15.24
N TYR A 286 -3.68 -8.59 14.70
CA TYR A 286 -4.25 -9.15 13.50
C TYR A 286 -4.49 -10.65 13.65
N ARG A 287 -5.36 -11.17 12.80
CA ARG A 287 -5.60 -12.60 12.62
C ARG A 287 -5.81 -12.88 11.15
N THR A 288 -5.11 -13.88 10.64
CA THR A 288 -5.08 -14.22 9.21
C THR A 288 -5.76 -15.55 8.93
N GLN A 289 -6.31 -15.71 7.73
CA GLN A 289 -6.70 -17.00 7.22
C GLN A 289 -5.44 -17.83 6.89
N THR A 290 -5.47 -19.11 7.27
CA THR A 290 -4.53 -20.14 6.78
C THR A 290 -5.02 -20.73 5.45
N SER A 291 -6.34 -20.72 5.24
CA SER A 291 -6.94 -21.14 3.98
C SER A 291 -8.10 -20.20 3.63
N ALA A 292 -8.13 -19.75 2.37
CA ALA A 292 -9.17 -18.89 1.85
C ALA A 292 -10.54 -19.61 1.86
N SER A 293 -11.59 -18.83 1.68
CA SER A 293 -12.96 -19.31 1.64
C SER A 293 -13.22 -20.30 0.48
N THR A 294 -13.78 -21.48 0.76
CA THR A 294 -14.14 -22.50 -0.24
C THR A 294 -15.62 -22.89 -0.16
N GLN A 295 -16.09 -23.77 -1.05
CA GLN A 295 -17.47 -24.26 -1.00
C GLN A 295 -17.74 -25.13 0.24
N THR A 296 -16.77 -25.91 0.68
CA THR A 296 -16.87 -26.79 1.86
C THR A 296 -16.49 -26.08 3.16
N ALA A 297 -15.69 -25.02 3.09
CA ALA A 297 -15.32 -24.16 4.21
C ALA A 297 -15.64 -22.68 3.87
N PRO A 298 -16.93 -22.27 3.90
CA PRO A 298 -17.36 -20.96 3.40
C PRO A 298 -16.76 -19.78 4.16
N ASN A 299 -16.32 -19.93 5.41
CA ASN A 299 -15.67 -18.86 6.17
C ASN A 299 -14.13 -18.88 6.10
N GLY A 300 -13.54 -19.81 5.33
CA GLY A 300 -12.11 -20.10 5.34
C GLY A 300 -11.67 -20.76 6.65
N ILE A 301 -10.37 -21.01 6.77
CA ILE A 301 -9.72 -21.52 7.98
C ILE A 301 -8.85 -20.40 8.55
N TRP A 302 -8.94 -20.16 9.85
CA TRP A 302 -8.26 -19.05 10.52
C TRP A 302 -7.17 -19.55 11.45
N ALA A 303 -6.00 -18.90 11.42
CA ALA A 303 -4.91 -19.14 12.37
C ALA A 303 -5.41 -19.02 13.81
N ALA A 304 -4.79 -19.69 14.79
CA ALA A 304 -5.23 -19.64 16.18
C ALA A 304 -4.89 -18.29 16.85
N GLY A 305 -5.83 -17.74 17.62
CA GLY A 305 -5.60 -16.53 18.43
C GLY A 305 -5.47 -15.23 17.64
N TRP A 306 -5.41 -14.12 18.37
CA TRP A 306 -4.98 -12.83 17.83
C TRP A 306 -3.47 -12.71 18.00
N LYS A 307 -2.77 -12.27 16.97
CA LYS A 307 -1.34 -11.98 17.03
C LYS A 307 -1.12 -10.48 17.23
N PRO A 308 -0.40 -10.05 18.29
CA PRO A 308 0.00 -8.65 18.44
C PRO A 308 0.85 -8.22 17.25
N LEU A 309 0.56 -7.03 16.73
CA LEU A 309 1.35 -6.41 15.67
C LEU A 309 2.39 -5.49 16.32
N GLY A 310 3.43 -6.07 16.91
CA GLY A 310 4.42 -5.32 17.70
C GLY A 310 3.84 -4.78 19.02
N ASP A 311 4.38 -3.66 19.48
CA ASP A 311 4.11 -3.05 20.79
C ASP A 311 3.19 -1.81 20.73
N GLN A 312 2.67 -1.46 19.54
CA GLN A 312 1.82 -0.29 19.37
C GLN A 312 0.44 -0.48 20.01
N LYS A 313 0.11 0.37 20.99
CA LYS A 313 -1.26 0.50 21.52
C LYS A 313 -2.05 1.55 20.74
N ALA A 314 -3.34 1.31 20.55
CA ALA A 314 -4.16 2.18 19.71
C ALA A 314 -5.61 2.34 20.20
N ASP A 315 -6.21 3.49 19.85
CA ASP A 315 -7.65 3.77 20.00
C ASP A 315 -8.42 3.42 18.72
N SER A 316 -7.77 3.48 17.56
CA SER A 316 -8.35 3.09 16.28
C SER A 316 -7.29 2.53 15.33
N VAL A 317 -7.74 1.68 14.40
CA VAL A 317 -6.91 1.07 13.37
C VAL A 317 -7.58 1.24 12.01
N ALA A 318 -6.79 1.40 10.96
CA ALA A 318 -7.22 1.38 9.57
C ALA A 318 -6.19 0.63 8.73
N VAL A 319 -6.60 0.10 7.58
CA VAL A 319 -5.69 -0.57 6.64
C VAL A 319 -5.94 -0.09 5.22
N ARG A 320 -4.90 -0.07 4.40
CA ARG A 320 -4.99 0.16 2.94
C ARG A 320 -4.03 -0.80 2.23
N SER A 321 -4.36 -1.22 1.01
CA SER A 321 -3.36 -1.82 0.12
C SER A 321 -2.23 -0.82 -0.16
N ALA A 322 -0.99 -1.28 -0.15
CA ALA A 322 0.19 -0.45 -0.33
C ALA A 322 0.31 0.04 -1.79
N PRO A 323 0.98 1.19 -2.04
CA PRO A 323 1.09 1.77 -3.38
C PRO A 323 1.97 0.97 -4.35
N HIS A 324 2.84 0.09 -3.84
CA HIS A 324 3.78 -0.70 -4.63
C HIS A 324 3.08 -1.88 -5.30
N GLY A 325 2.26 -1.62 -6.33
CA GLY A 325 1.87 -2.52 -7.43
C GLY A 325 1.30 -3.93 -7.16
N THR A 326 1.30 -4.42 -5.92
CA THR A 326 1.11 -5.83 -5.57
C THR A 326 0.02 -5.95 -4.51
N THR A 327 -0.83 -6.96 -4.62
CA THR A 327 -2.07 -7.06 -3.84
C THR A 327 -1.88 -7.70 -2.45
N THR A 328 -0.64 -7.97 -1.99
CA THR A 328 -0.33 -8.46 -0.64
C THR A 328 0.23 -7.43 0.32
N ALA A 329 0.92 -6.41 -0.21
CA ALA A 329 1.50 -5.36 0.58
C ALA A 329 0.37 -4.44 1.04
N PHE A 330 0.30 -4.18 2.33
CA PHE A 330 -0.68 -3.27 2.88
C PHE A 330 -0.08 -2.51 4.07
N ASP A 331 -0.57 -1.30 4.25
CA ASP A 331 -0.22 -0.46 5.38
C ASP A 331 -1.31 -0.56 6.44
N VAL A 332 -0.88 -0.74 7.69
CA VAL A 332 -1.72 -0.62 8.88
C VAL A 332 -1.45 0.75 9.48
N PHE A 333 -2.51 1.52 9.69
CA PHE A 333 -2.47 2.80 10.39
C PHE A 333 -3.12 2.64 11.76
N ALA A 334 -2.55 3.27 12.77
CA ALA A 334 -3.04 3.21 14.13
C ALA A 334 -3.00 4.59 14.79
N ILE A 335 -4.08 4.99 15.46
CA ILE A 335 -4.05 6.18 16.33
C ILE A 335 -3.64 5.73 17.72
N GLY A 336 -2.50 6.21 18.20
CA GLY A 336 -1.91 5.89 19.49
C GLY A 336 -2.87 6.14 20.64
N LYS A 337 -2.93 5.17 21.56
CA LYS A 337 -3.87 5.17 22.69
C LYS A 337 -3.66 6.38 23.58
N GLY A 338 -4.64 7.29 23.62
CA GLY A 338 -4.62 8.50 24.46
C GLY A 338 -3.62 9.58 24.02
N THR A 339 -2.92 9.38 22.91
CA THR A 339 -1.88 10.32 22.43
C THR A 339 -2.29 11.09 21.17
N ALA A 340 -3.34 10.65 20.47
CA ALA A 340 -3.76 11.18 19.17
C ALA A 340 -2.65 11.16 18.10
N THR A 341 -1.61 10.36 18.30
CA THR A 341 -0.49 10.22 17.35
C THR A 341 -0.83 9.19 16.29
N LEU A 342 -0.68 9.50 15.00
CA LEU A 342 -0.83 8.54 13.92
C LEU A 342 0.46 7.73 13.77
N HIS A 343 0.33 6.40 13.72
CA HIS A 343 1.41 5.47 13.40
C HIS A 343 1.06 4.68 12.14
N GLN A 344 2.07 4.27 11.38
CA GLN A 344 1.96 3.35 10.24
C GLN A 344 2.82 2.11 10.49
N ARG A 345 2.44 0.97 9.93
CA ARG A 345 3.31 -0.19 9.78
C ARG A 345 3.01 -0.86 8.44
N SER A 346 4.03 -1.08 7.64
CA SER A 346 3.87 -1.69 6.31
C SER A 346 4.20 -3.18 6.36
N ARG A 347 3.37 -3.99 5.70
CA ARG A 347 3.65 -5.40 5.46
C ARG A 347 4.36 -5.55 4.12
N LEU A 348 5.49 -6.22 4.12
CA LEU A 348 6.28 -6.47 2.91
C LEU A 348 5.85 -7.74 2.17
N SER A 349 5.43 -8.76 2.92
CA SER A 349 5.00 -10.02 2.34
C SER A 349 4.07 -10.81 3.26
N ALA A 350 3.23 -11.65 2.63
CA ALA A 350 2.39 -12.57 3.37
C ALA A 350 3.13 -13.82 3.84
N GLY A 351 2.84 -14.27 5.05
CA GLY A 351 3.24 -15.58 5.53
C GLY A 351 2.53 -16.69 4.76
N THR A 352 3.04 -17.91 4.86
CA THR A 352 2.49 -19.06 4.14
C THR A 352 1.15 -19.50 4.73
N GLY A 353 0.28 -20.09 3.90
CA GLY A 353 -1.01 -20.62 4.34
C GLY A 353 -0.90 -21.75 5.39
N ASP A 354 0.18 -22.53 5.32
CA ASP A 354 0.46 -23.64 6.25
C ASP A 354 1.10 -23.20 7.57
N GLY A 355 1.41 -21.91 7.73
CA GLY A 355 2.06 -21.36 8.92
C GLY A 355 3.54 -21.70 9.07
N SER A 356 4.17 -22.31 8.05
CA SER A 356 5.62 -22.54 8.04
C SER A 356 6.43 -21.24 8.06
N ARG A 357 5.84 -20.12 7.62
CA ARG A 357 6.42 -18.77 7.75
C ARG A 357 5.37 -17.73 8.09
N GLU A 358 5.79 -16.75 8.88
CA GLU A 358 4.96 -15.64 9.30
C GLU A 358 4.99 -14.47 8.30
N ASP A 359 4.03 -13.56 8.43
CA ASP A 359 4.03 -12.28 7.72
C ASP A 359 5.29 -11.46 8.05
N VAL A 360 5.88 -10.81 7.04
CA VAL A 360 7.03 -9.92 7.21
C VAL A 360 6.56 -8.48 7.25
N TRP A 361 6.94 -7.76 8.32
CA TRP A 361 6.53 -6.39 8.57
C TRP A 361 7.75 -5.47 8.74
N LEU A 362 7.65 -4.26 8.20
CA LEU A 362 8.47 -3.13 8.66
C LEU A 362 8.07 -2.75 10.09
N ASP A 363 8.85 -1.91 10.76
CA ASP A 363 8.49 -1.41 12.10
C ASP A 363 7.43 -0.30 12.07
N TRP A 364 6.92 0.03 13.26
CA TRP A 364 5.99 1.14 13.45
C TRP A 364 6.67 2.49 13.22
N ALA A 365 5.92 3.35 12.55
CA ALA A 365 6.35 4.61 11.98
C ALA A 365 5.45 5.74 12.51
N ASP A 366 5.95 6.65 13.35
CA ASP A 366 5.15 7.82 13.82
C ASP A 366 5.00 8.85 12.70
N LEU A 367 3.75 9.08 12.28
CA LEU A 367 3.34 10.00 11.23
C LEU A 367 2.72 11.30 11.75
N SER A 368 2.68 11.52 13.06
CA SER A 368 2.03 12.67 13.70
C SER A 368 2.79 13.99 13.51
N PRO A 369 4.10 14.09 13.81
CA PRO A 369 4.84 15.36 13.80
C PRO A 369 5.29 15.79 12.40
N VAL A 370 4.87 15.06 11.37
CA VAL A 370 5.50 15.12 10.06
C VAL A 370 5.06 16.39 9.32
N GLY A 371 5.98 17.34 9.18
CA GLY A 371 5.81 18.62 8.49
C GLY A 371 6.06 18.56 6.97
N ASP A 372 6.44 19.69 6.39
CA ASP A 372 6.83 19.94 5.00
C ASP A 372 8.35 19.89 4.77
N GLY A 373 9.14 19.97 5.84
CA GLY A 373 10.60 19.81 5.77
C GLY A 373 10.99 18.38 5.43
N PRO A 374 12.17 18.13 4.87
CA PRO A 374 12.50 16.81 4.36
C PRO A 374 12.83 15.78 5.46
N CYS A 375 12.96 16.21 6.72
CA CYS A 375 12.91 15.32 7.90
C CYS A 375 11.51 14.77 8.21
N SER A 376 10.52 15.15 7.43
CA SER A 376 9.15 14.80 7.66
C SER A 376 8.86 13.42 7.07
N GLY A 377 9.01 12.41 7.91
CA GLY A 377 8.56 11.05 7.67
C GLY A 377 8.96 10.13 8.82
N PRO A 378 8.57 8.85 8.78
CA PRO A 378 8.90 7.89 9.83
C PRO A 378 10.36 7.40 9.79
N GLY A 379 11.32 8.33 9.79
CA GLY A 379 12.70 8.05 9.38
C GLY A 379 12.78 7.95 7.88
N SER A 380 12.46 9.04 7.20
CA SER A 380 12.78 9.17 5.77
C SER A 380 14.29 8.95 5.58
N LEU A 381 14.68 8.50 4.39
CA LEU A 381 16.08 8.52 3.94
C LEU A 381 16.72 9.92 4.06
N GLU A 382 15.91 10.94 4.31
CA GLU A 382 16.28 12.34 4.35
C GLU A 382 16.66 12.85 5.75
N CYS A 383 16.33 12.16 6.86
CA CYS A 383 16.75 12.53 8.22
C CYS A 383 16.88 11.32 9.16
N LEU A 384 18.07 10.76 9.14
CA LEU A 384 18.52 9.57 9.84
C LEU A 384 19.49 9.94 10.95
N ASN A 385 19.38 9.22 12.06
CA ASN A 385 20.51 8.92 12.92
C ASN A 385 21.22 7.70 12.31
N ILE A 386 22.54 7.81 12.16
CA ILE A 386 23.41 6.70 11.78
C ILE A 386 24.14 6.30 13.06
N GLU A 387 23.72 5.19 13.67
CA GLU A 387 24.18 4.75 14.99
C GLU A 387 25.10 3.53 14.86
N SER A 388 26.29 3.61 15.46
CA SER A 388 27.21 2.47 15.56
C SER A 388 26.54 1.36 16.37
N ALA A 389 26.38 0.17 15.79
CA ALA A 389 25.62 -0.91 16.37
C ALA A 389 26.27 -1.49 17.64
N GLY A 390 27.60 -1.52 17.67
CA GLY A 390 28.40 -2.03 18.79
C GLY A 390 28.57 -1.03 19.94
N LEU A 391 28.70 0.26 19.63
CA LEU A 391 28.95 1.30 20.64
C LEU A 391 27.67 2.04 21.08
N GLY A 392 26.61 1.97 20.28
CA GLY A 392 25.39 2.72 20.49
C GLY A 392 25.64 4.23 20.47
N GLN A 393 26.47 4.73 19.58
CA GLN A 393 26.75 6.17 19.45
C GLN A 393 26.45 6.65 18.04
N VAL A 394 26.04 7.91 17.90
CA VAL A 394 25.58 8.45 16.62
C VAL A 394 26.68 9.20 15.89
N LEU A 395 26.64 9.15 14.56
CA LEU A 395 27.50 9.92 13.67
C LEU A 395 27.29 11.42 13.89
N SER A 396 28.40 12.13 14.04
CA SER A 396 28.50 13.47 14.58
C SER A 396 29.54 14.31 13.83
N LEU A 397 29.60 15.61 14.11
CA LEU A 397 30.62 16.52 13.60
C LEU A 397 31.46 17.05 14.77
N GLU A 398 32.79 17.02 14.62
CA GLU A 398 33.72 17.53 15.64
C GLU A 398 33.49 19.01 15.95
N ASN A 399 33.35 19.83 14.90
CA ASN A 399 33.09 21.24 15.04
C ASN A 399 31.94 21.67 14.12
N SER A 400 30.73 21.66 14.68
CA SER A 400 29.51 22.08 14.00
C SER A 400 29.48 23.55 13.58
N LEU A 401 30.48 24.37 13.89
CA LEU A 401 30.60 25.75 13.39
C LEU A 401 31.44 25.85 12.11
N LYS A 402 32.34 24.89 11.85
CA LYS A 402 33.11 24.88 10.60
C LYS A 402 32.26 24.40 9.43
N PRO A 403 32.51 24.89 8.20
CA PRO A 403 31.87 24.36 6.99
C PRO A 403 32.38 22.93 6.74
N ASP A 404 33.70 22.75 6.62
CA ASP A 404 34.40 21.48 6.59
C ASP A 404 34.72 21.03 8.02
N SER A 405 34.02 20.00 8.49
CA SER A 405 34.21 19.46 9.83
C SER A 405 34.52 17.98 9.72
N ASN A 406 35.47 17.54 10.55
CA ASN A 406 35.73 16.13 10.77
C ASN A 406 34.47 15.44 11.29
N VAL A 407 34.34 14.19 10.89
CA VAL A 407 33.24 13.31 11.26
C VAL A 407 33.65 12.52 12.50
N THR A 408 32.77 12.47 13.48
CA THR A 408 33.03 11.88 14.80
C THR A 408 31.85 11.03 15.25
N ARG A 409 31.96 10.42 16.44
CA ARG A 409 30.83 9.83 17.16
C ARG A 409 30.53 10.60 18.44
N ASP A 410 29.25 10.70 18.79
CA ASP A 410 28.81 11.34 20.04
C ASP A 410 27.82 10.44 20.81
N PRO A 411 28.01 10.27 22.14
CA PRO A 411 27.00 9.66 23.00
C PRO A 411 25.74 10.54 23.15
N GLN A 412 25.81 11.84 22.87
CA GLN A 412 24.67 12.75 22.88
C GLN A 412 23.84 12.59 21.61
N ARG A 413 22.79 11.79 21.79
CA ARG A 413 21.88 11.26 20.78
C ARG A 413 20.96 12.27 20.07
N ASN A 414 20.86 13.51 20.55
CA ASN A 414 19.92 14.55 20.06
C ASN A 414 20.59 15.93 20.02
N GLN A 415 21.48 16.15 19.05
CA GLN A 415 22.07 17.46 18.81
C GLN A 415 21.48 18.15 17.56
N PRO A 416 21.15 19.45 17.61
CA PRO A 416 20.82 20.24 16.42
C PRO A 416 22.07 20.29 15.51
N GLY A 417 22.01 19.72 14.30
CA GLY A 417 23.21 19.61 13.44
C GLY A 417 23.46 18.24 12.84
N GLN A 418 22.89 17.17 13.40
CA GLN A 418 23.38 15.81 13.18
C GLN A 418 22.33 14.86 12.60
N LYS A 419 21.50 15.40 11.71
CA LYS A 419 20.62 14.58 10.88
C LYS A 419 21.30 14.31 9.55
N TRP A 420 21.29 13.04 9.16
CA TRP A 420 21.94 12.54 7.97
C TRP A 420 20.89 12.14 6.93
N ALA A 421 21.25 12.13 5.67
CA ALA A 421 20.42 11.56 4.61
C ALA A 421 21.21 10.61 3.74
N LEU A 422 20.51 9.67 3.12
CA LEU A 422 20.99 8.82 2.04
C LEU A 422 20.36 9.32 0.75
N LYS A 423 21.18 9.87 -0.15
CA LYS A 423 20.75 10.30 -1.47
C LYS A 423 21.30 9.35 -2.53
N LYS A 424 20.46 8.95 -3.48
CA LYS A 424 20.91 8.20 -4.65
C LYS A 424 21.85 9.04 -5.51
N THR A 425 22.84 8.40 -6.10
CA THR A 425 23.74 8.99 -7.09
C THR A 425 23.46 8.41 -8.48
N ASP A 426 24.13 8.95 -9.49
CA ASP A 426 24.11 8.42 -10.86
C ASP A 426 25.13 7.27 -11.07
N ASP A 427 25.79 6.80 -10.00
CA ASP A 427 26.73 5.69 -10.08
C ASP A 427 26.04 4.43 -10.64
N PRO A 428 26.64 3.76 -11.64
CA PRO A 428 26.02 2.62 -12.33
C PRO A 428 25.85 1.39 -11.44
N ARG A 429 26.56 1.32 -10.30
CA ARG A 429 26.46 0.25 -9.31
C ARG A 429 25.53 0.63 -8.14
N GLY A 430 24.90 1.81 -8.21
CA GLY A 430 23.85 2.26 -7.29
C GLY A 430 24.36 2.90 -6.01
N ALA A 431 25.61 3.36 -5.97
CA ALA A 431 26.14 4.00 -4.77
C ALA A 431 25.26 5.17 -4.28
N VAL A 432 25.29 5.43 -2.98
CA VAL A 432 24.58 6.55 -2.36
C VAL A 432 25.56 7.53 -1.76
N THR A 433 25.15 8.79 -1.66
CA THR A 433 25.88 9.80 -0.90
C THR A 433 25.22 10.01 0.45
N ILE A 434 26.04 10.10 1.50
CA ILE A 434 25.60 10.39 2.86
C ILE A 434 25.68 11.91 3.06
N VAL A 435 24.54 12.56 3.33
CA VAL A 435 24.46 14.03 3.41
C VAL A 435 24.20 14.47 4.83
N ASN A 436 25.05 15.31 5.41
CA ASN A 436 24.69 16.05 6.60
C ASN A 436 23.66 17.13 6.23
N ARG A 437 22.46 17.00 6.79
CA ARG A 437 21.31 17.81 6.38
C ARG A 437 21.28 19.20 6.96
N THR A 438 21.93 19.38 8.09
CA THR A 438 21.99 20.71 8.70
C THR A 438 22.97 21.60 7.96
N LYS A 439 24.00 21.00 7.37
CA LYS A 439 25.03 21.69 6.61
C LYS A 439 24.77 21.68 5.10
N ASP A 440 23.94 20.75 4.62
CA ASP A 440 23.74 20.43 3.20
C ASP A 440 25.06 20.12 2.50
N ARG A 441 25.83 19.23 3.15
CA ARG A 441 27.19 18.83 2.75
C ARG A 441 27.34 17.33 2.86
N CYS A 442 28.18 16.76 2.02
CA CYS A 442 28.30 15.32 1.84
C CYS A 442 29.48 14.79 2.66
N LEU A 443 29.30 13.60 3.23
CA LEU A 443 30.39 12.83 3.83
C LEU A 443 31.40 12.52 2.73
N ASP A 444 32.65 12.88 2.97
CA ASP A 444 33.71 12.87 1.97
C ASP A 444 35.01 12.35 2.57
N GLU A 445 35.85 11.78 1.70
CA GLU A 445 37.25 11.53 2.01
C GLU A 445 38.08 12.81 1.82
N ASP A 446 38.93 13.16 2.79
CA ASP A 446 39.91 14.25 2.65
C ASP A 446 41.24 13.72 2.07
N ASP A 447 41.38 13.80 0.74
CA ASP A 447 42.51 13.26 -0.02
C ASP A 447 43.83 14.05 0.20
N ASP A 448 43.76 15.24 0.80
CA ASP A 448 44.92 16.14 0.97
C ASP A 448 45.71 15.85 2.28
N LEU A 449 45.18 15.00 3.16
CA LEU A 449 45.78 14.73 4.47
C LEU A 449 46.56 13.39 4.50
N VAL A 450 47.87 13.47 4.76
CA VAL A 450 48.79 12.30 4.84
C VAL A 450 48.76 11.62 6.24
N SER A 451 47.65 11.71 6.98
CA SER A 451 47.50 11.28 8.39
C SER A 451 46.02 11.06 8.69
N PRO A 452 45.60 10.23 9.68
CA PRO A 452 44.42 9.36 9.60
C PRO A 452 43.01 10.04 9.70
N TYR A 453 42.89 11.29 9.32
CA TYR A 453 41.67 12.10 9.37
C TYR A 453 40.85 11.99 8.08
N HIS A 454 40.56 10.75 7.65
CA HIS A 454 40.04 10.54 6.30
C HIS A 454 38.63 11.07 6.10
N LEU A 455 37.80 11.29 7.14
CA LEU A 455 36.38 11.63 6.94
C LEU A 455 35.98 13.01 7.42
N VAL A 456 35.52 13.81 6.46
CA VAL A 456 35.02 15.17 6.64
C VAL A 456 33.62 15.30 6.04
N ILE A 457 33.01 16.48 6.20
CA ILE A 457 31.93 16.91 5.32
C ILE A 457 32.46 17.95 4.32
N ALA A 458 32.09 17.83 3.06
CA ALA A 458 32.51 18.69 1.95
C ALA A 458 31.30 19.12 1.08
N PRO A 459 31.42 20.06 0.13
CA PRO A 459 30.34 20.36 -0.78
C PRO A 459 29.99 19.09 -1.57
N CYS A 460 28.70 18.83 -1.73
CA CYS A 460 28.26 17.65 -2.46
C CYS A 460 28.64 17.74 -3.94
N ASP A 461 29.39 16.76 -4.41
CA ASP A 461 29.80 16.61 -5.80
C ASP A 461 29.31 15.25 -6.32
N PRO A 462 28.36 15.22 -7.29
CA PRO A 462 27.80 13.97 -7.80
C PRO A 462 28.80 13.16 -8.64
N GLU A 463 29.94 13.72 -9.05
CA GLU A 463 30.98 13.02 -9.81
C GLU A 463 32.12 12.48 -8.91
N ARG A 464 32.15 12.87 -7.63
CA ARG A 464 33.22 12.52 -6.69
C ARG A 464 32.96 11.16 -6.05
N GLU A 465 33.71 10.14 -6.45
CA GLU A 465 33.56 8.76 -5.96
C GLU A 465 33.86 8.65 -4.45
N GLU A 466 34.70 9.54 -3.90
CA GLU A 466 35.03 9.61 -2.47
C GLU A 466 33.84 10.06 -1.59
N GLN A 467 32.77 10.59 -2.20
CA GLN A 467 31.52 10.94 -1.50
C GLN A 467 30.47 9.84 -1.60
N MET A 468 30.80 8.69 -2.18
CA MET A 468 29.86 7.63 -2.51
C MET A 468 30.08 6.37 -1.66
N TRP A 469 28.97 5.70 -1.34
CA TRP A 469 28.94 4.62 -0.37
C TRP A 469 28.00 3.51 -0.82
N TYR A 470 28.40 2.26 -0.61
CA TYR A 470 27.52 1.10 -0.73
C TYR A 470 27.02 0.66 0.63
N ILE A 471 25.74 0.32 0.71
CA ILE A 471 25.12 -0.17 1.94
C ILE A 471 25.09 -1.70 1.88
N GLU A 472 25.95 -2.35 2.65
CA GLU A 472 26.05 -3.80 2.72
C GLU A 472 25.34 -4.31 3.99
N PRO A 473 24.31 -5.17 3.88
CA PRO A 473 23.67 -5.75 5.05
C PRO A 473 24.57 -6.75 5.77
N VAL A 474 24.64 -6.62 7.10
CA VAL A 474 25.43 -7.51 7.96
C VAL A 474 24.51 -8.34 8.82
N LEU A 475 24.72 -9.65 8.75
CA LEU A 475 24.02 -10.63 9.56
C LEU A 475 24.69 -10.78 10.94
N PRO A 476 23.91 -10.96 12.03
CA PRO A 476 24.46 -11.23 13.35
C PRO A 476 25.33 -12.49 13.38
N LYS A 477 26.42 -12.49 14.17
CA LYS A 477 27.28 -13.67 14.29
C LYS A 477 26.48 -14.92 14.71
N GLY A 478 26.61 -16.00 13.94
CA GLY A 478 25.91 -17.27 14.17
C GLY A 478 24.53 -17.39 13.51
N SER A 479 24.09 -16.38 12.76
CA SER A 479 22.85 -16.42 11.99
C SER A 479 22.94 -17.35 10.77
N ASP A 480 21.81 -17.91 10.36
CA ASP A 480 21.63 -18.68 9.13
C ASP A 480 21.25 -17.73 7.99
N ALA A 481 22.17 -17.50 7.05
CA ALA A 481 21.95 -16.63 5.90
C ALA A 481 20.83 -17.11 4.95
N GLY A 482 20.23 -18.29 5.16
CA GLY A 482 19.03 -18.74 4.46
C GLY A 482 17.71 -18.44 5.19
N LYS A 483 17.76 -17.87 6.39
CA LYS A 483 16.58 -17.63 7.26
C LYS A 483 16.57 -16.25 7.90
N ASP A 484 17.73 -15.74 8.28
CA ASP A 484 17.85 -14.53 9.06
C ASP A 484 18.00 -13.29 8.18
N THR A 485 17.49 -12.16 8.68
CA THR A 485 17.53 -10.88 7.99
C THR A 485 18.47 -9.94 8.72
N ALA A 486 19.26 -9.20 7.95
CA ALA A 486 20.20 -8.22 8.52
C ALA A 486 19.43 -7.06 9.17
N SER A 487 19.88 -6.67 10.36
CA SER A 487 19.36 -5.50 11.09
C SER A 487 20.42 -4.41 11.27
N THR A 488 21.62 -4.65 10.73
CA THR A 488 22.78 -3.76 10.76
C THR A 488 23.43 -3.75 9.39
N PHE A 489 24.19 -2.70 9.09
CA PHE A 489 24.79 -2.50 7.77
C PHE A 489 26.23 -2.02 7.88
N ARG A 490 27.08 -2.44 6.94
CA ARG A 490 28.38 -1.85 6.64
C ARG A 490 28.19 -0.78 5.56
N LEU A 491 28.96 0.29 5.66
CA LEU A 491 29.00 1.38 4.68
C LEU A 491 30.36 1.29 3.98
N ARG A 492 30.40 0.59 2.83
CA ARG A 492 31.64 0.43 2.04
C ARG A 492 31.91 1.68 1.23
N HIS A 493 33.16 2.09 1.19
CA HIS A 493 33.58 3.25 0.42
C HIS A 493 33.61 2.92 -1.09
N ARG A 494 33.18 3.86 -1.93
CA ARG A 494 33.06 3.60 -3.38
C ARG A 494 34.40 3.71 -4.11
N ALA A 495 35.27 4.63 -3.70
CA ALA A 495 36.60 4.79 -4.28
C ALA A 495 37.58 3.70 -3.80
N ASP A 496 37.37 3.20 -2.57
CA ASP A 496 38.12 2.08 -1.98
C ASP A 496 37.17 1.01 -1.38
N PRO A 497 36.71 0.03 -2.18
CA PRO A 497 35.70 -0.95 -1.75
C PRO A 497 36.09 -1.89 -0.61
N ASP A 498 37.39 -1.99 -0.31
CA ASP A 498 37.91 -2.78 0.81
C ASP A 498 37.75 -2.03 2.14
N SER A 499 37.55 -0.71 2.09
CA SER A 499 37.40 0.16 3.26
C SER A 499 35.93 0.45 3.61
N CYS A 500 35.64 0.46 4.91
CA CYS A 500 34.33 0.72 5.51
C CYS A 500 34.38 1.87 6.51
N LEU A 501 33.25 2.59 6.59
CA LEU A 501 33.00 3.53 7.68
C LEU A 501 33.08 2.81 9.02
N THR A 502 34.02 3.18 9.86
CA THR A 502 34.34 2.45 11.10
C THR A 502 34.48 3.40 12.28
N ALA A 503 33.84 3.05 13.40
CA ALA A 503 33.99 3.75 14.66
C ALA A 503 34.95 2.98 15.59
N LEU A 504 35.91 3.68 16.20
CA LEU A 504 36.86 3.08 17.14
C LEU A 504 36.27 3.02 18.55
N ALA A 505 36.50 1.96 19.34
CA ALA A 505 36.06 1.87 20.73
C ALA A 505 36.94 2.69 21.69
N GLU A 506 38.25 2.64 21.48
CA GLU A 506 39.34 3.16 22.30
C GLU A 506 40.36 3.96 21.46
N ASP A 507 41.22 4.73 22.13
CA ASP A 507 42.32 5.46 21.49
C ASP A 507 43.34 4.45 20.95
N ALA A 508 43.74 4.60 19.69
CA ALA A 508 44.76 3.79 19.05
C ALA A 508 45.72 4.73 18.34
N TRP A 509 46.93 4.99 18.87
CA TRP A 509 47.80 6.03 18.30
C TRP A 509 48.02 5.87 16.78
N PRO A 510 47.77 6.90 15.95
CA PRO A 510 47.51 8.31 16.29
C PRO A 510 46.04 8.70 16.54
N HIS A 511 45.13 7.74 16.46
CA HIS A 511 43.68 7.86 16.51
C HIS A 511 43.13 8.03 17.93
N THR A 512 42.04 8.81 18.03
CA THR A 512 41.27 8.92 19.27
C THR A 512 39.97 8.15 19.15
N ALA A 513 39.46 7.64 20.27
CA ALA A 513 38.23 6.88 20.34
C ALA A 513 37.04 7.63 19.71
N ARG A 514 37.05 8.97 19.68
CA ARG A 514 35.92 9.78 19.17
C ARG A 514 35.81 9.81 17.65
N MET A 515 36.81 9.32 16.93
CA MET A 515 36.91 9.42 15.47
C MET A 515 36.10 8.34 14.75
N VAL A 516 35.68 8.67 13.53
CA VAL A 516 35.08 7.75 12.56
C VAL A 516 35.92 7.83 11.30
N GLU A 517 36.32 6.68 10.77
CA GLU A 517 37.38 6.56 9.76
C GLU A 517 37.04 5.53 8.68
N LEU A 518 37.93 5.41 7.70
CA LEU A 518 37.95 4.34 6.71
C LEU A 518 38.93 3.26 7.19
N ILE A 519 38.41 2.07 7.51
CA ILE A 519 39.20 0.89 7.91
C ILE A 519 38.70 -0.30 7.10
N ASP A 520 39.57 -1.28 6.84
CA ASP A 520 39.23 -2.56 6.22
C ASP A 520 37.87 -3.11 6.75
N CYS A 521 36.94 -3.33 5.83
CA CYS A 521 35.61 -3.83 6.09
C CYS A 521 35.57 -5.19 6.80
N ASP A 522 36.61 -6.00 6.63
CA ASP A 522 36.70 -7.37 7.13
C ASP A 522 37.64 -7.50 8.34
N THR A 523 38.02 -6.37 8.96
CA THR A 523 38.74 -6.33 10.23
C THR A 523 38.04 -7.15 11.33
N ASP A 524 38.83 -7.91 12.08
CA ASP A 524 38.39 -8.65 13.27
C ASP A 524 38.86 -8.00 14.58
N ALA A 525 39.47 -6.82 14.50
CA ALA A 525 39.97 -6.11 15.66
C ALA A 525 38.82 -5.68 16.57
N GLU A 526 38.92 -5.99 17.87
CA GLU A 526 37.88 -5.64 18.86
C GLU A 526 37.61 -4.14 18.95
N ASN A 527 38.59 -3.31 18.59
CA ASN A 527 38.47 -1.86 18.60
C ASN A 527 37.61 -1.32 17.44
N ASP A 528 37.40 -2.10 16.38
CA ASP A 528 36.86 -1.63 15.11
C ASP A 528 35.36 -1.97 15.00
N HIS A 529 34.50 -0.96 15.09
CA HIS A 529 33.05 -1.12 14.99
C HIS A 529 32.51 -0.54 13.68
N ASN A 530 32.46 -1.37 12.64
CA ASN A 530 32.07 -0.98 11.28
C ASN A 530 30.59 -1.27 10.92
N THR A 531 29.77 -1.66 11.90
CA THR A 531 28.34 -1.93 11.70
C THR A 531 27.48 -0.79 12.22
N TRP A 532 26.48 -0.42 11.43
CA TRP A 532 25.64 0.76 11.65
C TRP A 532 24.15 0.42 11.56
N ARG A 533 23.34 1.21 12.27
CA ARG A 533 21.87 1.21 12.23
C ARG A 533 21.39 2.56 11.70
N PHE A 534 20.35 2.53 10.87
CA PHE A 534 19.71 3.74 10.34
C PHE A 534 18.33 3.90 10.96
N GLY A 535 18.01 5.04 11.56
CA GLY A 535 16.70 5.24 12.17
C GLY A 535 16.42 6.69 12.54
N ASN A 536 15.18 7.04 12.84
CA ASN A 536 14.83 8.39 13.31
C ASN A 536 14.89 8.54 14.83
N LYS A 537 14.70 7.42 15.53
CA LYS A 537 14.85 7.34 16.99
C LYS A 537 16.25 6.83 17.31
N THR A 538 16.81 7.40 18.35
CA THR A 538 18.06 6.93 18.90
C THR A 538 17.78 5.86 19.94
N LEU A 539 18.45 4.72 19.86
CA LEU A 539 18.21 3.58 20.75
C LEU A 539 18.96 3.75 22.06
N ILE A 540 18.56 3.07 23.14
CA ILE A 540 19.45 2.92 24.31
C ILE A 540 20.22 1.59 24.22
N PRO A 541 21.37 1.45 24.90
CA PRO A 541 22.14 0.20 24.87
C PRO A 541 21.29 -1.01 25.27
N GLY A 542 21.22 -2.02 24.42
CA GLY A 542 20.39 -3.22 24.60
C GLY A 542 19.04 -3.18 23.88
N GLU A 543 18.63 -2.03 23.32
CA GLU A 543 17.48 -1.97 22.42
C GLU A 543 17.87 -2.34 20.98
N THR A 544 17.01 -3.12 20.34
CA THR A 544 17.01 -3.34 18.90
C THR A 544 15.86 -2.53 18.32
N ALA A 545 16.11 -1.67 17.33
CA ALA A 545 15.04 -1.14 16.46
C ALA A 545 15.35 -1.43 15.00
N ALA A 546 14.30 -1.47 14.18
CA ALA A 546 14.47 -1.64 12.76
C ALA A 546 15.06 -0.42 12.08
N THR A 547 15.68 -0.75 10.96
CA THR A 547 16.14 0.16 9.94
C THR A 547 15.02 1.10 9.46
N ALA A 548 15.39 2.36 9.22
CA ALA A 548 14.56 3.35 8.58
C ALA A 548 13.90 2.81 7.28
N PRO A 549 12.59 3.07 7.05
CA PRO A 549 11.92 2.70 5.81
C PRO A 549 12.67 3.21 4.57
N GLY A 550 12.85 2.35 3.57
CA GLY A 550 13.51 2.67 2.29
C GLY A 550 15.01 2.33 2.22
N VAL A 551 15.70 2.11 3.34
CA VAL A 551 17.11 1.66 3.31
C VAL A 551 17.22 0.29 2.65
N LEU A 552 16.28 -0.61 2.97
CA LEU A 552 16.22 -1.94 2.37
C LEU A 552 15.97 -1.89 0.85
N ASP A 553 15.23 -0.89 0.38
CA ASP A 553 14.99 -0.71 -1.05
C ASP A 553 16.26 -0.24 -1.78
N ILE A 554 17.05 0.66 -1.16
CA ILE A 554 18.38 1.06 -1.67
C ILE A 554 19.28 -0.17 -1.78
N VAL A 555 19.36 -0.96 -0.70
CA VAL A 555 20.19 -2.18 -0.65
C VAL A 555 19.81 -3.15 -1.78
N LEU A 556 18.51 -3.38 -1.98
CA LEU A 556 18.04 -4.27 -3.05
C LEU A 556 18.37 -3.73 -4.44
N GLN A 557 18.26 -2.42 -4.65
CA GLN A 557 18.62 -1.77 -5.92
C GLN A 557 20.13 -1.84 -6.19
N GLN A 558 20.95 -1.57 -5.17
CA GLN A 558 22.41 -1.73 -5.24
C GLN A 558 22.81 -3.16 -5.57
N ALA A 559 22.23 -4.13 -4.86
CA ALA A 559 22.48 -5.54 -5.14
C ALA A 559 22.11 -5.91 -6.58
N ALA A 560 20.95 -5.47 -7.07
CA ALA A 560 20.53 -5.71 -8.44
C ALA A 560 21.52 -5.14 -9.47
N LEU A 561 21.97 -3.90 -9.29
CA LEU A 561 22.94 -3.25 -10.19
C LEU A 561 24.30 -3.96 -10.17
N ARG A 562 24.79 -4.33 -9.00
CA ARG A 562 26.09 -4.99 -8.84
C ARG A 562 26.11 -6.45 -9.30
N CYS A 563 25.01 -7.17 -9.10
CA CYS A 563 24.83 -8.51 -9.67
C CYS A 563 24.74 -8.48 -11.20
N ALA A 564 24.23 -7.39 -11.79
CA ALA A 564 24.21 -7.22 -13.24
C ALA A 564 25.57 -6.80 -13.80
N ASP A 565 26.36 -6.04 -13.05
CA ASP A 565 27.67 -5.54 -13.44
C ASP A 565 28.74 -6.65 -13.48
N ASP A 566 28.76 -7.52 -12.47
CA ASP A 566 29.66 -8.68 -12.40
C ASP A 566 28.90 -9.97 -12.04
N PRO A 567 28.28 -10.64 -13.02
CA PRO A 567 27.48 -11.84 -12.78
C PRO A 567 28.32 -13.09 -12.47
N GLU A 568 29.66 -13.03 -12.62
CA GLU A 568 30.55 -14.14 -12.27
C GLU A 568 30.93 -14.10 -10.79
N ALA A 569 31.19 -12.91 -10.24
CA ALA A 569 31.51 -12.72 -8.83
C ALA A 569 30.27 -12.59 -7.93
N ASN A 570 29.16 -12.06 -8.46
CA ASN A 570 27.97 -11.71 -7.68
C ASN A 570 26.75 -12.56 -8.08
N THR A 571 25.93 -12.92 -7.09
CA THR A 571 24.69 -13.69 -7.33
C THR A 571 23.51 -13.07 -6.59
N CYS A 572 22.43 -12.77 -7.31
CA CYS A 572 21.18 -12.29 -6.74
C CYS A 572 20.06 -13.24 -7.17
N GLU A 573 19.67 -14.15 -6.28
CA GLU A 573 18.68 -15.19 -6.55
C GLU A 573 17.43 -14.93 -5.70
N PHE A 574 16.26 -14.86 -6.33
CA PHE A 574 15.01 -14.87 -5.57
C PHE A 574 14.57 -16.31 -5.32
N VAL A 575 14.49 -16.69 -4.05
CA VAL A 575 14.00 -18.01 -3.64
C VAL A 575 12.53 -17.90 -3.29
N ALA A 576 11.70 -18.50 -4.14
CA ALA A 576 10.26 -18.59 -3.96
C ALA A 576 9.91 -19.53 -2.78
N LEU A 577 8.93 -19.12 -1.99
CA LEU A 577 8.41 -19.89 -0.85
C LEU A 577 6.96 -20.24 -1.02
N ASP A 578 6.21 -19.28 -1.52
CA ASP A 578 4.81 -19.43 -1.82
C ASP A 578 4.54 -18.71 -3.14
N THR A 579 3.68 -19.33 -3.93
CA THR A 579 3.24 -18.78 -5.21
C THR A 579 1.72 -18.65 -5.14
N PRO A 580 1.22 -17.58 -4.50
CA PRO A 580 -0.16 -17.16 -4.54
C PRO A 580 -0.84 -17.36 -5.91
N LYS A 581 -2.15 -17.57 -5.87
CA LYS A 581 -2.95 -17.63 -7.08
C LYS A 581 -2.79 -16.35 -7.89
N ALA A 582 -2.79 -16.51 -9.21
CA ALA A 582 -2.86 -15.37 -10.11
C ALA A 582 -4.11 -14.53 -9.80
N TYR A 583 -3.99 -13.21 -9.95
CA TYR A 583 -5.04 -12.24 -9.69
C TYR A 583 -5.11 -11.20 -10.81
N GLN A 584 -6.24 -10.51 -10.87
CA GLN A 584 -6.48 -9.47 -11.85
C GLN A 584 -5.89 -8.13 -11.37
N ALA A 585 -5.02 -7.50 -12.16
CA ALA A 585 -4.43 -6.20 -11.79
C ALA A 585 -5.51 -5.13 -11.58
N ALA A 586 -5.38 -4.34 -10.51
CA ALA A 586 -6.32 -3.26 -10.22
C ALA A 586 -6.02 -2.04 -11.12
N GLY A 587 -7.01 -1.64 -11.92
CA GLY A 587 -6.90 -0.52 -12.86
C GLY A 587 -6.40 -0.95 -14.23
N GLY A 588 -7.13 -0.58 -15.28
CA GLY A 588 -6.68 -0.79 -16.65
C GLY A 588 -5.71 0.31 -17.10
N CYS A 589 -4.81 -0.02 -18.02
CA CYS A 589 -3.98 0.91 -18.79
C CYS A 589 -4.49 0.97 -20.24
N VAL A 590 -4.20 2.03 -20.98
CA VAL A 590 -4.55 2.14 -22.40
C VAL A 590 -3.65 1.22 -23.21
N ALA A 591 -4.22 0.15 -23.73
CA ALA A 591 -3.52 -0.70 -24.66
C ALA A 591 -3.51 -0.02 -26.04
N GLY A 592 -2.36 -0.06 -26.72
CA GLY A 592 -2.21 0.43 -28.10
C GLY A 592 -2.49 1.93 -28.25
N GLN A 593 -2.99 2.33 -29.43
CA GLN A 593 -3.22 3.74 -29.75
C GLN A 593 -4.64 4.21 -29.40
N VAL A 594 -4.82 5.54 -29.38
CA VAL A 594 -6.13 6.18 -29.22
C VAL A 594 -6.61 6.66 -30.59
N LEU A 595 -7.81 6.28 -31.00
CA LEU A 595 -8.42 6.82 -32.23
C LEU A 595 -9.30 8.02 -31.90
N TYR A 596 -9.19 9.12 -32.65
CA TYR A 596 -10.22 10.17 -32.65
C TYR A 596 -11.02 10.12 -33.96
N ASN A 597 -12.34 9.89 -33.86
CA ASN A 597 -13.20 9.87 -35.03
C ASN A 597 -13.58 11.29 -35.45
N GLN A 598 -12.96 11.77 -36.53
CA GLN A 598 -13.24 13.10 -37.08
C GLN A 598 -14.51 13.16 -37.95
N SER A 599 -15.18 12.05 -38.23
CA SER A 599 -16.38 12.04 -39.06
C SER A 599 -17.47 12.97 -38.51
N PRO A 600 -18.28 13.60 -39.37
CA PRO A 600 -19.37 14.46 -38.95
C PRO A 600 -20.60 13.65 -38.48
N ASP A 601 -20.83 12.45 -39.01
CA ASP A 601 -22.09 11.72 -38.86
C ASP A 601 -21.98 10.18 -38.85
N ARG A 602 -20.77 9.62 -38.93
CA ARG A 602 -20.56 8.15 -38.97
C ARG A 602 -19.59 7.64 -37.92
N ASP A 603 -19.92 6.51 -37.32
CA ASP A 603 -19.03 5.77 -36.44
C ASP A 603 -17.80 5.26 -37.22
N ALA A 604 -16.62 5.40 -36.63
CA ALA A 604 -15.40 4.77 -37.11
C ALA A 604 -15.19 3.43 -36.39
N GLN A 605 -14.70 2.43 -37.10
CA GLN A 605 -14.32 1.16 -36.48
C GLN A 605 -12.83 1.20 -36.14
N TYR A 606 -12.51 1.19 -34.85
CA TYR A 606 -11.14 1.07 -34.37
C TYR A 606 -10.83 -0.40 -34.07
N TYR A 607 -9.70 -0.88 -34.59
CA TYR A 607 -9.21 -2.23 -34.34
C TYR A 607 -7.92 -2.11 -33.56
N ILE A 608 -7.89 -2.74 -32.39
CA ILE A 608 -6.64 -2.94 -31.66
C ILE A 608 -6.28 -4.42 -31.70
N SER A 609 -5.01 -4.67 -32.02
CA SER A 609 -4.37 -5.96 -31.86
C SER A 609 -3.27 -5.77 -30.84
N TRP A 610 -3.23 -6.59 -29.80
CA TRP A 610 -2.10 -6.59 -28.88
C TRP A 610 -1.59 -8.01 -28.70
N ALA A 611 -0.27 -8.12 -28.64
CA ALA A 611 0.44 -9.28 -28.16
C ALA A 611 0.68 -9.04 -26.66
N HIS A 612 0.23 -9.95 -25.80
CA HIS A 612 0.71 -9.96 -24.42
C HIS A 612 1.68 -11.11 -24.27
N THR A 613 2.91 -10.80 -23.89
CA THR A 613 3.91 -11.79 -23.49
C THR A 613 3.54 -12.28 -22.10
N SER A 614 3.31 -13.58 -21.96
CA SER A 614 3.06 -14.21 -20.67
C SER A 614 4.16 -15.21 -20.35
N GLY A 615 4.72 -15.11 -19.14
CA GLY A 615 5.82 -15.96 -18.71
C GLY A 615 6.24 -15.74 -17.26
N THR A 616 7.05 -16.65 -16.72
CA THR A 616 7.77 -16.42 -15.46
C THR A 616 9.02 -15.59 -15.76
N GLN A 617 9.21 -14.49 -15.01
CA GLN A 617 10.35 -13.59 -15.16
C GLN A 617 11.53 -14.08 -14.33
N PHE A 618 12.73 -14.14 -14.92
CA PHE A 618 14.00 -13.96 -14.19
C PHE A 618 15.12 -13.50 -15.13
N SER A 619 15.55 -12.24 -15.02
CA SER A 619 16.97 -11.86 -15.14
C SER A 619 17.19 -10.38 -14.83
N PHE A 620 18.44 -10.06 -14.50
CA PHE A 620 18.99 -8.71 -14.48
C PHE A 620 19.85 -8.50 -15.74
N GLY A 621 19.76 -7.33 -16.37
CA GLY A 621 20.60 -6.95 -17.52
C GLY A 621 20.28 -5.54 -18.03
N ARG A 622 21.21 -4.92 -18.74
CA ARG A 622 21.14 -3.52 -19.26
C ARG A 622 21.00 -3.51 -20.80
N THR A 623 20.17 -2.63 -21.35
CA THR A 623 20.28 -2.19 -22.76
C THR A 623 20.42 -0.66 -22.79
N VAL A 624 21.50 -0.16 -23.40
CA VAL A 624 21.71 1.28 -23.63
C VAL A 624 21.18 1.64 -25.02
N GLY A 625 20.18 2.52 -25.09
CA GLY A 625 19.71 3.12 -26.33
C GLY A 625 19.67 4.64 -26.17
N VAL A 626 20.43 5.36 -27.00
CA VAL A 626 20.38 6.83 -27.08
C VAL A 626 19.40 7.22 -28.19
N SER A 627 18.35 7.96 -27.87
CA SER A 627 17.61 8.74 -28.87
C SER A 627 17.50 10.20 -28.43
N ILE A 628 17.75 11.08 -29.39
CA ILE A 628 17.86 12.52 -29.24
C ILE A 628 16.44 13.11 -29.14
N GLU A 629 16.16 13.72 -27.99
CA GLU A 629 15.10 14.70 -27.64
C GLU A 629 14.28 14.28 -26.40
N PHE A 630 14.43 15.10 -25.34
CA PHE A 630 13.96 15.01 -23.94
C PHE A 630 14.79 14.11 -22.99
N LEU A 631 15.49 14.77 -22.06
CA LEU A 631 16.23 14.17 -20.95
C LEU A 631 15.23 13.68 -19.88
N SER A 632 14.95 12.38 -19.87
CA SER A 632 14.49 11.64 -18.69
C SER A 632 15.29 10.34 -18.59
N SER A 633 16.03 10.16 -17.50
CA SER A 633 16.73 8.92 -17.19
C SER A 633 15.75 7.98 -16.49
N GLU A 634 15.22 7.01 -17.22
CA GLU A 634 14.44 5.91 -16.64
C GLU A 634 15.30 4.65 -16.69
N PHE A 635 15.50 4.02 -15.52
CA PHE A 635 16.24 2.75 -15.40
C PHE A 635 15.36 1.63 -15.96
N SER A 636 15.76 1.04 -17.09
CA SER A 636 15.11 -0.15 -17.63
C SER A 636 15.82 -1.42 -17.14
N LEU A 637 15.09 -2.28 -16.43
CA LEU A 637 15.50 -3.63 -16.06
C LEU A 637 15.27 -4.53 -17.29
N ASN A 638 16.30 -5.23 -17.81
CA ASN A 638 16.06 -6.21 -18.87
C ASN A 638 15.39 -7.48 -18.29
N PHE A 639 14.12 -7.67 -18.66
CA PHE A 639 13.36 -8.87 -18.40
C PHE A 639 13.77 -9.98 -19.37
N SER A 640 14.24 -11.13 -18.87
CA SER A 640 14.22 -12.37 -19.66
C SER A 640 13.10 -13.28 -19.14
N TRP A 641 12.29 -13.72 -20.09
CA TRP A 641 11.14 -14.57 -19.86
C TRP A 641 11.60 -16.03 -19.91
N LEU A 642 11.36 -16.80 -18.84
CA LEU A 642 11.65 -18.23 -18.80
C LEU A 642 10.78 -19.03 -19.79
N GLN A 643 9.62 -18.50 -20.15
CA GLN A 643 8.72 -19.09 -21.14
C GLN A 643 7.90 -17.97 -21.76
N GLU A 644 8.01 -17.78 -23.07
CA GLU A 644 7.22 -16.80 -23.81
C GLU A 644 6.08 -17.48 -24.54
N ASP A 645 4.87 -17.00 -24.31
CA ASP A 645 3.67 -17.38 -25.05
C ASP A 645 2.99 -16.09 -25.49
N THR A 646 3.05 -15.81 -26.79
CA THR A 646 2.48 -14.60 -27.39
C THR A 646 1.15 -14.94 -28.02
N LYS A 647 0.08 -14.40 -27.44
CA LYS A 647 -1.27 -14.54 -27.99
C LYS A 647 -1.77 -13.19 -28.50
N THR A 648 -2.05 -13.12 -29.79
CA THR A 648 -2.69 -11.96 -30.43
C THR A 648 -4.19 -12.05 -30.27
N GLU A 649 -4.79 -11.04 -29.64
CA GLU A 649 -6.25 -10.89 -29.54
C GLU A 649 -6.68 -9.57 -30.19
N GLN A 650 -7.93 -9.51 -30.67
CA GLN A 650 -8.49 -8.35 -31.36
C GLN A 650 -9.81 -7.93 -30.75
N VAL A 651 -9.99 -6.62 -30.56
CA VAL A 651 -11.26 -6.00 -30.15
C VAL A 651 -11.64 -4.93 -31.16
N GLN A 652 -12.92 -4.92 -31.54
CA GLN A 652 -13.53 -3.87 -32.34
C GLN A 652 -14.16 -2.83 -31.41
N VAL A 653 -13.81 -1.56 -31.60
CA VAL A 653 -14.40 -0.43 -30.88
C VAL A 653 -15.15 0.45 -31.89
N PRO A 654 -16.49 0.52 -31.82
CA PRO A 654 -17.25 1.51 -32.58
C PRO A 654 -17.05 2.88 -31.92
N VAL A 655 -16.43 3.82 -32.63
CA VAL A 655 -16.11 5.16 -32.14
C VAL A 655 -17.06 6.18 -32.76
N PRO A 656 -17.99 6.78 -31.99
CA PRO A 656 -18.94 7.76 -32.52
C PRO A 656 -18.28 9.02 -33.11
N PRO A 657 -18.99 9.78 -33.96
CA PRO A 657 -18.53 11.07 -34.48
C PRO A 657 -18.04 12.00 -33.36
N LYS A 658 -16.89 12.65 -33.59
CA LYS A 658 -16.26 13.60 -32.67
C LYS A 658 -15.94 13.01 -31.28
N GLN A 659 -15.68 11.71 -31.22
CA GLN A 659 -15.23 11.04 -30.00
C GLN A 659 -13.88 10.34 -30.20
N PHE A 660 -13.15 10.20 -29.10
CA PHE A 660 -12.01 9.31 -28.93
C PHE A 660 -12.50 7.89 -28.67
N GLY A 661 -11.73 6.90 -29.08
CA GLY A 661 -11.92 5.49 -28.79
C GLY A 661 -10.60 4.80 -28.45
N TRP A 662 -10.60 3.96 -27.42
CA TRP A 662 -9.43 3.23 -26.94
C TRP A 662 -9.85 1.93 -26.22
N VAL A 663 -8.88 1.09 -25.86
CA VAL A 663 -9.12 -0.11 -25.05
C VAL A 663 -8.32 -0.02 -23.76
N GLU A 664 -8.99 -0.22 -22.63
CA GLU A 664 -8.32 -0.39 -21.34
C GLU A 664 -8.07 -1.88 -21.09
N LEU A 665 -6.81 -2.25 -20.83
CA LEU A 665 -6.35 -3.59 -20.51
C LEU A 665 -6.08 -3.71 -19.02
N SER A 666 -6.64 -4.74 -18.39
CA SER A 666 -6.24 -5.17 -17.06
C SER A 666 -5.55 -6.53 -17.18
N PRO A 667 -4.25 -6.66 -16.89
CA PRO A 667 -3.51 -7.91 -17.02
C PRO A 667 -3.80 -8.91 -15.88
N VAL A 668 -3.49 -10.18 -16.12
CA VAL A 668 -3.40 -11.19 -15.08
C VAL A 668 -1.98 -11.16 -14.51
N LEU A 669 -1.88 -10.92 -13.20
CA LEU A 669 -0.62 -10.88 -12.47
C LEU A 669 -0.54 -12.07 -11.52
N ARG A 670 0.68 -12.42 -11.13
CA ARG A 670 0.94 -13.37 -10.06
C ARG A 670 2.05 -12.81 -9.20
N GLU A 671 1.81 -12.87 -7.91
CA GLU A 671 2.83 -12.55 -6.93
C GLU A 671 3.49 -13.84 -6.46
N THR A 672 4.81 -13.80 -6.34
CA THR A 672 5.62 -14.83 -5.71
C THR A 672 6.23 -14.24 -4.45
N ILE A 673 6.00 -14.89 -3.32
CA ILE A 673 6.53 -14.46 -2.03
C ILE A 673 7.77 -15.28 -1.73
N GLY A 674 8.81 -14.62 -1.25
CA GLY A 674 10.12 -15.23 -1.11
C GLY A 674 11.11 -14.39 -0.35
N TYR A 675 12.38 -14.67 -0.61
CA TYR A 675 13.49 -13.83 -0.20
C TYR A 675 14.51 -13.76 -1.33
N TRP A 676 15.17 -12.62 -1.43
CA TRP A 676 16.39 -12.48 -2.21
C TRP A 676 17.54 -13.07 -1.41
N ARG A 677 18.22 -14.08 -1.97
CA ARG A 677 19.53 -14.53 -1.55
C ARG A 677 20.56 -13.76 -2.37
N ILE A 678 21.33 -12.95 -1.69
CA ILE A 678 22.30 -12.05 -2.31
C ILE A 678 23.69 -12.48 -1.86
N THR A 679 24.58 -12.64 -2.84
CA THR A 679 26.02 -12.74 -2.64
C THR A 679 26.69 -11.63 -3.42
N LEU A 680 27.30 -10.65 -2.74
CA LEU A 680 28.17 -9.66 -3.38
C LEU A 680 29.58 -9.79 -2.80
N ASP A 681 30.61 -9.85 -3.63
CA ASP A 681 32.02 -9.97 -3.22
C ASP A 681 32.24 -11.02 -2.11
N GLY A 682 31.64 -12.20 -2.25
CA GLY A 682 31.73 -13.30 -1.27
C GLY A 682 30.86 -13.17 -0.01
N HIS A 683 30.27 -11.99 0.25
CA HIS A 683 29.39 -11.73 1.38
C HIS A 683 27.95 -12.16 1.08
N LYS A 684 27.30 -12.85 2.04
CA LYS A 684 25.99 -13.47 1.84
C LYS A 684 24.95 -12.99 2.83
N TRP A 685 23.78 -12.63 2.33
CA TRP A 685 22.63 -12.28 3.17
C TRP A 685 21.30 -12.56 2.46
N THR A 686 20.21 -12.51 3.24
CA THR A 686 18.86 -12.57 2.69
C THR A 686 18.01 -11.37 3.05
N VAL A 687 17.17 -10.97 2.10
CA VAL A 687 16.20 -9.90 2.25
C VAL A 687 14.81 -10.43 1.88
N PRO A 688 13.79 -10.30 2.74
CA PRO A 688 12.43 -10.68 2.38
C PRO A 688 11.97 -9.85 1.19
N GLY A 689 11.27 -10.48 0.27
CA GLY A 689 10.77 -9.81 -0.91
C GLY A 689 9.54 -10.48 -1.48
N HIS A 690 8.96 -9.80 -2.44
CA HIS A 690 7.98 -10.39 -3.33
C HIS A 690 8.37 -10.01 -4.77
N ASN A 691 7.96 -10.84 -5.70
CA ASN A 691 8.07 -10.57 -7.12
C ASN A 691 6.66 -10.58 -7.72
N VAL A 692 6.31 -9.55 -8.50
CA VAL A 692 5.08 -9.57 -9.29
C VAL A 692 5.43 -9.71 -10.75
N SER A 693 4.91 -10.77 -11.34
CA SER A 693 5.08 -11.10 -12.75
C SER A 693 3.72 -11.21 -13.43
N TYR A 694 3.70 -11.03 -14.74
CA TYR A 694 2.54 -11.41 -15.55
C TYR A 694 2.31 -12.92 -15.46
N ALA A 695 1.05 -13.34 -15.41
CA ALA A 695 0.65 -14.74 -15.51
C ALA A 695 -0.06 -14.98 -16.84
N LYS A 696 -0.03 -16.22 -17.34
CA LYS A 696 -0.76 -16.58 -18.56
C LYS A 696 -2.26 -16.34 -18.35
N SER A 697 -2.94 -15.76 -19.34
CA SER A 697 -4.40 -15.64 -19.29
C SER A 697 -5.03 -17.03 -19.13
N GLY A 698 -5.97 -17.17 -18.19
CA GLY A 698 -6.57 -18.45 -17.78
C GLY A 698 -5.85 -19.16 -16.64
N THR A 699 -4.66 -18.69 -16.23
CA THR A 699 -3.94 -19.23 -15.06
C THR A 699 -4.80 -19.10 -13.81
N ASP A 700 -4.90 -20.18 -13.03
CA ASP A 700 -5.75 -20.27 -11.83
C ASP A 700 -7.23 -19.88 -12.06
N GLY A 701 -7.69 -19.90 -13.32
CA GLY A 701 -9.03 -19.50 -13.73
C GLY A 701 -9.26 -17.98 -13.84
N VAL A 702 -8.21 -17.17 -13.79
CA VAL A 702 -8.27 -15.70 -13.94
C VAL A 702 -7.97 -15.32 -15.38
N LYS A 703 -8.75 -14.38 -15.96
CA LYS A 703 -8.64 -13.96 -17.36
C LYS A 703 -8.40 -12.46 -17.44
N THR A 704 -7.53 -12.06 -18.37
CA THR A 704 -7.32 -10.66 -18.76
C THR A 704 -8.65 -10.00 -19.14
N TYR A 705 -8.89 -8.77 -18.68
CA TYR A 705 -10.06 -7.98 -19.07
C TYR A 705 -9.69 -6.87 -20.04
N LEU A 706 -10.61 -6.63 -20.97
CA LEU A 706 -10.52 -5.60 -21.98
C LEU A 706 -11.80 -4.79 -21.92
N VAL A 707 -11.67 -3.48 -21.82
CA VAL A 707 -12.81 -2.57 -21.79
C VAL A 707 -12.68 -1.61 -22.97
N PRO A 708 -13.47 -1.78 -24.05
CA PRO A 708 -13.55 -0.79 -25.10
C PRO A 708 -14.19 0.49 -24.53
N ARG A 709 -13.62 1.64 -24.86
CA ARG A 709 -14.04 2.95 -24.38
C ARG A 709 -14.24 3.91 -25.54
N THR A 710 -15.22 4.80 -25.38
CA THR A 710 -15.35 6.00 -26.20
C THR A 710 -15.70 7.21 -25.33
N SER A 711 -15.20 8.39 -25.68
CA SER A 711 -15.48 9.65 -24.98
C SER A 711 -15.24 10.85 -25.88
N ASP A 712 -15.90 11.96 -25.60
CA ASP A 712 -15.62 13.29 -26.15
C ASP A 712 -14.25 13.89 -25.72
N THR A 713 -13.56 13.25 -24.76
CA THR A 713 -12.22 13.64 -24.28
C THR A 713 -11.25 12.46 -24.38
N PRO A 714 -9.93 12.70 -24.56
CA PRO A 714 -8.94 11.64 -24.65
C PRO A 714 -8.81 10.88 -23.32
N PRO A 715 -8.27 9.63 -23.33
CA PRO A 715 -8.08 8.87 -22.10
C PRO A 715 -7.19 9.61 -21.10
N GLN A 716 -7.54 9.48 -19.82
CA GLN A 716 -6.72 9.95 -18.70
C GLN A 716 -5.90 8.83 -18.06
N SER A 717 -6.09 7.59 -18.53
CA SER A 717 -5.33 6.42 -18.10
C SER A 717 -3.98 6.40 -18.84
N GLU A 718 -2.92 6.00 -18.14
CA GLU A 718 -1.58 5.79 -18.72
C GLU A 718 -1.58 4.66 -19.75
N HIS A 719 -0.64 4.69 -20.69
CA HIS A 719 -0.45 3.60 -21.66
C HIS A 719 0.14 2.36 -20.98
N CYS A 720 -0.20 1.17 -21.50
CA CYS A 720 0.48 -0.05 -21.09
C CYS A 720 1.85 -0.09 -21.78
N ASP A 721 2.92 0.18 -21.03
CA ASP A 721 4.29 0.03 -21.50
C ASP A 721 4.77 -1.44 -21.46
#